data_AF-A0A319BZG4-F1
#
_entry.id   AF-A0A319BZG4-F1
#
_cell.length_a   1.000
_cell.length_b   1.000
_cell.length_c   1.000
_cell.angle_alpha   90.00
_cell.angle_beta   90.00
_cell.angle_gamma   90.00
#
_symmetry.space_group_name_H-M   'P 1'
#
loop_
_entity.id
_entity.type
_entity.pdbx_description
1 polymer ?
#
loop_
_entity_poly.entity_id
_entity_poly.type
_entity_poly.pdbx_seq_one_letter_code
_entity_poly.pdbx_strand_id
1 'polypeptide(L)'
;MADNLDFPKPLTLKDAGGSSSQGSRPTQQDQYTILCPDAFESETDQLALFAVYDGHGSSKVAKHARDNLPCFLRHSPDLQTGEYEKAIAEAIRREEEQLLHEFWEGEDKHALAGTTLALAVVNLTRGVLVVGNVGDSDVLLGVEGGGTGGGMGMEVTRLSTTHTPESDGEKHRVELAGGTVNTESGTARVGALNMSRALGDLRYKNPLNNMTQRAKSGSGSSEGETPGANDSPPQRGDFISSEPALNRVDLRDDRRYVLALLSDGVTNVLDDATILHRIAELRQSGFDATRAAQNITEGTTALPGSDNATCVTLKSRPQRPTPTFGPLATSNIIDIRTDKSETQLRQSLQDSVHAACHGQAAMPDLLLWDEQGLRFFEEVTFSPAYYLTNEEIGLLEKHKYQIAEHIPPGSMLVELGSGNLRKVKILLDALDELGREVDYFALDVSLAELQRTLSMVPPGIFQHVRCFGLLGTYDDGREWLQRSDLRSRPKTILSLGSTLGSFPRADAAAFLASFVHADASQGSSPSFLIGLDGCKEPARVLAAYNDPEGVNRRFIKHGLDRANEILEHEAFALDRWDVVGQWNAENGSHDQFYVSTGEEELANKRVQAGTRIRAVQSHKYDGDDRMALFGRAGLEEVDAWASGSQYHLLFLSS
;
A
#
# COMPACT_ATOMS: atom_id res chain seq x y z
N MET A 1 25.04 -21.55 -36.44
CA MET A 1 24.87 -20.12 -36.10
C MET A 1 23.38 -19.92 -36.02
N ALA A 2 22.82 -20.04 -34.81
CA ALA A 2 21.46 -19.62 -34.53
C ALA A 2 21.63 -18.35 -33.72
N ASP A 3 21.11 -17.24 -34.26
CA ASP A 3 21.20 -15.92 -33.66
C ASP A 3 20.56 -15.97 -32.26
N ASN A 4 21.37 -15.68 -31.24
CA ASN A 4 20.87 -15.31 -29.92
C ASN A 4 20.08 -14.02 -30.09
N LEU A 5 18.75 -14.14 -30.09
CA LEU A 5 17.87 -13.01 -29.85
C LEU A 5 18.07 -12.59 -28.39
N ASP A 6 18.86 -11.55 -28.20
CA ASP A 6 19.14 -10.92 -26.92
C ASP A 6 17.86 -10.22 -26.45
N PHE A 7 17.05 -10.92 -25.64
CA PHE A 7 15.90 -10.28 -24.98
C PHE A 7 16.44 -9.31 -23.92
N PRO A 8 15.97 -8.05 -23.86
CA PRO A 8 16.42 -7.11 -22.84
C PRO A 8 16.14 -7.69 -21.45
N LYS A 9 17.12 -7.68 -20.55
CA LYS A 9 16.91 -8.18 -19.19
C LYS A 9 15.98 -7.21 -18.44
N PRO A 10 15.03 -7.72 -17.64
CA PRO A 10 14.07 -6.88 -16.94
C PRO A 10 14.78 -5.95 -15.96
N LEU A 11 14.32 -4.70 -15.88
CA LEU A 11 14.76 -3.73 -14.89
C LEU A 11 14.08 -4.00 -13.55
N THR A 12 14.75 -3.67 -12.45
CA THR A 12 14.12 -3.74 -11.12
C THR A 12 13.90 -2.33 -10.59
N LEU A 13 12.63 -2.01 -10.26
CA LEU A 13 12.28 -0.84 -9.46
C LEU A 13 12.74 -1.07 -8.02
N LYS A 14 13.68 -0.27 -7.53
CA LYS A 14 14.27 -0.46 -6.20
C LYS A 14 13.46 0.19 -5.10
N ASP A 15 12.97 1.40 -5.37
CA ASP A 15 12.27 2.22 -4.39
C ASP A 15 11.69 3.44 -5.12
N ALA A 16 10.45 3.80 -4.75
CA ALA A 16 9.67 4.90 -5.29
C ALA A 16 8.89 5.58 -4.16
N GLY A 17 8.81 6.91 -4.22
CA GLY A 17 8.19 7.70 -3.16
C GLY A 17 7.90 9.11 -3.64
N GLY A 18 7.03 9.82 -2.92
CA GLY A 18 6.62 11.15 -3.29
C GLY A 18 6.14 11.98 -2.11
N SER A 19 6.14 13.30 -2.31
CA SER A 19 5.74 14.28 -1.30
C SER A 19 5.14 15.51 -1.99
N SER A 20 4.18 16.15 -1.32
CA SER A 20 3.64 17.45 -1.69
C SER A 20 3.77 18.41 -0.52
N SER A 21 4.18 19.65 -0.78
CA SER A 21 4.30 20.72 0.22
C SER A 21 3.50 21.95 -0.22
N GLN A 22 2.69 22.51 0.69
CA GLN A 22 1.75 23.60 0.36
C GLN A 22 2.47 24.94 0.10
N GLY A 23 3.58 25.18 0.77
CA GLY A 23 4.26 26.47 0.74
C GLY A 23 3.40 27.63 1.22
N SER A 24 3.51 28.77 0.53
CA SER A 24 2.84 30.02 0.92
C SER A 24 1.40 30.14 0.39
N ARG A 25 0.94 29.16 -0.41
CA ARG A 25 -0.42 29.15 -0.97
C ARG A 25 -1.47 28.88 0.12
N PRO A 26 -2.71 29.38 -0.02
CA PRO A 26 -3.77 29.17 0.96
C PRO A 26 -4.26 27.72 1.03
N THR A 27 -4.08 26.94 -0.04
CA THR A 27 -4.50 25.54 -0.15
C THR A 27 -3.47 24.73 -0.91
N GLN A 28 -3.31 23.45 -0.56
CA GLN A 28 -2.62 22.46 -1.38
C GLN A 28 -3.57 21.92 -2.46
N GLN A 29 -3.26 22.18 -3.73
CA GLN A 29 -4.08 21.77 -4.88
C GLN A 29 -3.46 20.62 -5.67
N ASP A 30 -2.16 20.36 -5.51
CA ASP A 30 -1.47 19.26 -6.15
C ASP A 30 -1.97 17.90 -5.66
N GLN A 31 -1.85 16.91 -6.53
CA GLN A 31 -1.99 15.50 -6.22
C GLN A 31 -0.84 14.72 -6.88
N TYR A 32 -0.65 13.46 -6.48
CA TYR A 32 0.23 12.53 -7.18
C TYR A 32 -0.27 11.09 -7.08
N THR A 33 0.21 10.25 -7.99
CA THR A 33 -0.04 8.81 -8.04
C THR A 33 1.30 8.08 -8.07
N ILE A 34 1.43 7.04 -7.24
CA ILE A 34 2.55 6.08 -7.25
C ILE A 34 1.93 4.68 -7.20
N LEU A 35 1.94 3.97 -8.32
CA LEU A 35 1.52 2.58 -8.39
C LEU A 35 2.69 1.75 -8.91
N CYS A 36 3.32 1.02 -8.00
CA CYS A 36 4.35 0.04 -8.31
C CYS A 36 3.72 -1.19 -9.00
N PRO A 37 4.53 -2.14 -9.53
CA PRO A 37 4.01 -3.29 -10.29
C PRO A 37 2.97 -4.17 -9.59
N ASP A 38 3.03 -4.24 -8.26
CA ASP A 38 2.05 -4.87 -7.39
C ASP A 38 0.71 -4.12 -7.35
N ALA A 39 0.73 -2.80 -7.47
CA ALA A 39 -0.46 -1.95 -7.43
C ALA A 39 -0.97 -1.56 -8.84
N PHE A 40 -0.20 -1.81 -9.89
CA PHE A 40 -0.56 -1.56 -11.29
C PHE A 40 -0.42 -2.83 -12.14
N GLU A 41 -1.17 -3.85 -11.73
CA GLU A 41 -1.12 -5.19 -12.31
C GLU A 41 -1.40 -5.19 -13.83
N SER A 42 -0.64 -6.01 -14.53
CA SER A 42 -0.83 -6.37 -15.94
C SER A 42 -0.59 -7.87 -16.08
N GLU A 43 -1.30 -8.51 -17.01
CA GLU A 43 -1.25 -9.97 -17.18
C GLU A 43 0.13 -10.48 -17.60
N THR A 44 0.90 -9.66 -18.32
CA THR A 44 2.14 -10.10 -18.98
C THR A 44 3.38 -9.34 -18.56
N ASP A 45 3.24 -8.09 -18.12
CA ASP A 45 4.36 -7.16 -17.95
C ASP A 45 4.35 -6.54 -16.55
N GLN A 46 5.53 -6.29 -15.98
CA GLN A 46 5.68 -5.51 -14.76
C GLN A 46 5.59 -4.03 -15.11
N LEU A 47 4.40 -3.46 -14.97
CA LEU A 47 4.13 -2.06 -15.25
C LEU A 47 4.09 -1.24 -13.96
N ALA A 48 4.67 -0.05 -13.97
CA ALA A 48 4.49 0.92 -12.90
C ALA A 48 3.95 2.23 -13.47
N LEU A 49 3.09 2.90 -12.72
CA LEU A 49 2.47 4.17 -13.08
C LEU A 49 2.83 5.24 -12.04
N PHE A 50 3.37 6.35 -12.51
CA PHE A 50 3.65 7.52 -11.70
C PHE A 50 3.01 8.74 -12.34
N ALA A 51 2.41 9.61 -11.53
CA ALA A 51 1.86 10.86 -12.04
C ALA A 51 1.92 11.98 -11.01
N VAL A 52 2.07 13.22 -11.49
CA VAL A 52 1.91 14.46 -10.72
C VAL A 52 0.84 15.30 -11.41
N TYR A 53 -0.06 15.84 -10.60
CA TYR A 53 -1.19 16.68 -11.02
C TYR A 53 -1.05 18.00 -10.29
N ASP A 54 -0.66 19.08 -10.97
CA ASP A 54 -0.61 20.43 -10.40
C ASP A 54 -1.98 21.07 -10.62
N GLY A 55 -2.72 21.32 -9.53
CA GLY A 55 -4.11 21.73 -9.58
C GLY A 55 -4.26 23.24 -9.51
N HIS A 56 -5.16 23.83 -10.32
CA HIS A 56 -5.47 25.27 -10.24
C HIS A 56 -6.97 25.54 -10.21
N GLY A 57 -7.35 26.63 -9.54
CA GLY A 57 -8.74 27.01 -9.29
C GLY A 57 -9.43 26.17 -8.21
N SER A 58 -9.10 24.87 -8.11
CA SER A 58 -9.37 23.98 -6.97
C SER A 58 -8.64 22.65 -7.13
N SER A 59 -8.54 21.85 -6.07
CA SER A 59 -8.00 20.47 -6.15
C SER A 59 -8.95 19.44 -6.78
N LYS A 60 -10.16 19.82 -7.23
CA LYS A 60 -11.16 18.85 -7.69
C LYS A 60 -10.70 18.08 -8.93
N VAL A 61 -10.25 18.79 -9.97
CA VAL A 61 -9.83 18.13 -11.22
C VAL A 61 -8.58 17.28 -11.00
N ALA A 62 -7.60 17.78 -10.22
CA ALA A 62 -6.42 17.00 -9.84
C ALA A 62 -6.77 15.70 -9.09
N LYS A 63 -7.73 15.75 -8.14
CA LYS A 63 -8.21 14.56 -7.42
C LYS A 63 -8.97 13.60 -8.33
N HIS A 64 -9.84 14.12 -9.18
CA HIS A 64 -10.61 13.32 -10.13
C HIS A 64 -9.68 12.58 -11.10
N ALA A 65 -8.68 13.26 -11.66
CA ALA A 65 -7.68 12.64 -12.53
C ALA A 65 -6.84 11.58 -11.79
N ARG A 66 -6.41 11.86 -10.56
CA ARG A 66 -5.68 10.90 -9.70
C ARG A 66 -6.47 9.61 -9.48
N ASP A 67 -7.78 9.73 -9.27
CA ASP A 67 -8.65 8.60 -8.95
C ASP A 67 -9.04 7.78 -10.20
N ASN A 68 -9.18 8.42 -11.36
CA ASN A 68 -9.71 7.79 -12.57
C ASN A 68 -8.66 7.36 -13.61
N LEU A 69 -7.60 8.15 -13.85
CA LEU A 69 -6.61 7.81 -14.88
C LEU A 69 -5.97 6.42 -14.70
N PRO A 70 -5.61 5.98 -13.47
CA PRO A 70 -5.10 4.62 -13.29
C PRO A 70 -6.09 3.54 -13.74
N CYS A 71 -7.39 3.76 -13.49
CA CYS A 71 -8.44 2.84 -13.90
C CYS A 71 -8.58 2.80 -15.42
N PHE A 72 -8.62 3.97 -16.10
CA PHE A 72 -8.70 4.02 -17.56
C PHE A 72 -7.49 3.38 -18.24
N LEU A 73 -6.29 3.60 -17.71
CA LEU A 73 -5.07 2.96 -18.22
C LEU A 73 -5.11 1.45 -18.04
N ARG A 74 -5.43 0.96 -16.83
CA ARG A 74 -5.46 -0.48 -16.53
C ARG A 74 -6.41 -1.26 -17.44
N HIS A 75 -7.54 -0.67 -17.79
CA HIS A 75 -8.53 -1.28 -18.68
C HIS A 75 -8.31 -0.96 -20.17
N SER A 76 -7.20 -0.30 -20.52
CA SER A 76 -6.89 0.00 -21.92
C SER A 76 -6.33 -1.23 -22.63
N PRO A 77 -6.91 -1.67 -23.75
CA PRO A 77 -6.36 -2.77 -24.54
C PRO A 77 -4.99 -2.40 -25.17
N ASP A 78 -4.77 -1.10 -25.42
CA ASP A 78 -3.49 -0.61 -25.96
C ASP A 78 -2.36 -0.77 -24.93
N LEU A 79 -2.67 -0.66 -23.62
CA LEU A 79 -1.69 -0.89 -22.56
C LEU A 79 -1.19 -2.34 -22.57
N GLN A 80 -2.10 -3.29 -22.76
CA GLN A 80 -1.80 -4.73 -22.79
C GLN A 80 -0.99 -5.13 -24.02
N THR A 81 -1.22 -4.48 -25.16
CA THR A 81 -0.47 -4.74 -26.41
C THR A 81 0.90 -4.05 -26.46
N GLY A 82 1.19 -3.16 -25.50
CA GLY A 82 2.44 -2.40 -25.43
C GLY A 82 2.45 -1.10 -26.21
N GLU A 83 1.27 -0.65 -26.66
CA GLU A 83 1.01 0.64 -27.32
C GLU A 83 0.74 1.72 -26.26
N TYR A 84 1.71 1.92 -25.36
CA TYR A 84 1.56 2.77 -24.16
C TYR A 84 1.19 4.22 -24.49
N GLU A 85 1.71 4.75 -25.58
CA GLU A 85 1.45 6.10 -26.09
C GLU A 85 -0.05 6.31 -26.37
N LYS A 86 -0.68 5.34 -27.05
CA LYS A 86 -2.12 5.35 -27.32
C LYS A 86 -2.93 5.16 -26.04
N ALA A 87 -2.49 4.27 -25.17
CA ALA A 87 -3.16 4.04 -23.89
C ALA A 87 -3.22 5.32 -23.03
N ILE A 88 -2.12 6.07 -22.97
CA ILE A 88 -2.04 7.35 -22.25
C ILE A 88 -2.95 8.40 -22.88
N ALA A 89 -2.89 8.57 -24.20
CA ALA A 89 -3.73 9.53 -24.90
C ALA A 89 -5.22 9.23 -24.71
N GLU A 90 -5.63 7.96 -24.80
CA GLU A 90 -7.01 7.53 -24.62
C GLU A 90 -7.49 7.68 -23.17
N ALA A 91 -6.64 7.37 -22.18
CA ALA A 91 -7.00 7.56 -20.78
C ALA A 91 -7.25 9.04 -20.44
N ILE A 92 -6.40 9.94 -20.93
CA ILE A 92 -6.57 11.40 -20.77
C ILE A 92 -7.84 11.88 -21.49
N ARG A 93 -8.12 11.35 -22.68
CA ARG A 93 -9.35 11.67 -23.43
C ARG A 93 -10.60 11.26 -22.65
N ARG A 94 -10.63 10.05 -22.08
CA ARG A 94 -11.75 9.55 -21.26
C ARG A 94 -11.95 10.34 -19.99
N GLU A 95 -10.85 10.75 -19.35
CA GLU A 95 -10.91 11.61 -18.18
C GLU A 95 -11.54 12.97 -18.51
N GLU A 96 -11.15 13.59 -19.63
CA GLU A 96 -11.76 14.83 -20.10
C GLU A 96 -13.27 14.66 -20.41
N GLU A 97 -13.66 13.53 -21.01
CA GLU A 97 -15.07 13.20 -21.27
C GLU A 97 -15.88 13.04 -19.98
N GLN A 98 -15.31 12.38 -18.97
CA GLN A 98 -15.95 12.19 -17.68
C GLN A 98 -16.14 13.53 -16.95
N LEU A 99 -15.12 14.39 -16.94
CA LEU A 99 -15.21 15.75 -16.38
C LEU A 99 -16.32 16.56 -17.05
N LEU A 100 -16.42 16.47 -18.39
CA LEU A 100 -17.46 17.13 -19.16
C LEU A 100 -18.86 16.57 -18.85
N HIS A 101 -18.98 15.25 -18.69
CA HIS A 101 -20.24 14.61 -18.32
C HIS A 101 -20.73 15.10 -16.95
N GLU A 102 -19.86 15.07 -15.94
CA GLU A 102 -20.18 15.51 -14.57
C GLU A 102 -20.48 17.01 -14.49
N PHE A 103 -19.85 17.83 -15.34
CA PHE A 103 -20.22 19.23 -15.48
C PHE A 103 -21.70 19.39 -15.89
N TRP A 104 -22.18 18.59 -16.85
CA TRP A 104 -23.59 18.62 -17.26
C TRP A 104 -24.55 18.09 -16.20
N GLU A 105 -24.07 17.27 -15.27
CA GLU A 105 -24.84 16.81 -14.11
C GLU A 105 -24.88 17.84 -12.96
N GLY A 106 -24.12 18.94 -13.07
CA GLY A 106 -24.18 20.09 -12.16
C GLY A 106 -22.89 20.41 -11.42
N GLU A 107 -21.76 19.76 -11.74
CA GLU A 107 -20.46 20.10 -11.14
C GLU A 107 -19.77 21.24 -11.90
N ASP A 108 -20.19 22.47 -11.61
CA ASP A 108 -19.66 23.68 -12.29
C ASP A 108 -18.15 23.89 -12.11
N LYS A 109 -17.52 23.31 -11.08
CA LYS A 109 -16.09 23.54 -10.83
C LYS A 109 -15.19 22.95 -11.91
N HIS A 110 -15.60 21.90 -12.63
CA HIS A 110 -14.81 21.34 -13.74
C HIS A 110 -14.64 22.31 -14.91
N ALA A 111 -15.53 23.31 -15.04
CA ALA A 111 -15.39 24.36 -16.03
C ALA A 111 -14.42 25.48 -15.63
N LEU A 112 -14.15 25.65 -14.33
CA LEU A 112 -13.37 26.77 -13.80
C LEU A 112 -12.00 26.37 -13.25
N ALA A 113 -11.86 25.13 -12.80
CA ALA A 113 -10.63 24.54 -12.30
C ALA A 113 -10.04 23.60 -13.34
N GLY A 114 -8.75 23.36 -13.23
CA GLY A 114 -8.03 22.42 -14.09
C GLY A 114 -6.83 21.83 -13.37
N THR A 115 -6.10 21.00 -14.09
CA THR A 115 -4.82 20.46 -13.60
C THR A 115 -3.87 20.18 -14.76
N THR A 116 -2.58 20.35 -14.51
CA THR A 116 -1.53 19.78 -15.36
C THR A 116 -1.47 18.26 -15.17
N LEU A 117 -0.69 17.59 -16.01
CA LEU A 117 -0.40 16.17 -15.86
C LEU A 117 1.02 15.88 -16.33
N ALA A 118 1.89 15.46 -15.41
CA ALA A 118 3.12 14.76 -15.74
C ALA A 118 2.91 13.29 -15.40
N LEU A 119 2.87 12.40 -16.39
CA LEU A 119 2.57 10.97 -16.22
C LEU A 119 3.67 10.11 -16.83
N ALA A 120 4.05 9.03 -16.15
CA ALA A 120 5.03 8.07 -16.60
C ALA A 120 4.53 6.63 -16.42
N VAL A 121 4.45 5.88 -17.53
CA VAL A 121 4.26 4.43 -17.55
C VAL A 121 5.63 3.79 -17.76
N VAL A 122 6.05 2.95 -16.81
CA VAL A 122 7.31 2.21 -16.88
C VAL A 122 7.02 0.74 -17.02
N ASN A 123 7.36 0.15 -18.16
CA ASN A 123 7.43 -1.30 -18.31
C ASN A 123 8.84 -1.78 -17.93
N LEU A 124 8.94 -2.38 -16.75
CA LEU A 124 10.17 -2.94 -16.22
C LEU A 124 10.56 -4.26 -16.91
N THR A 125 9.59 -5.04 -17.38
CA THR A 125 9.83 -6.28 -18.13
C THR A 125 10.51 -6.00 -19.47
N ARG A 126 10.03 -4.99 -20.19
CA ARG A 126 10.52 -4.65 -21.54
C ARG A 126 11.59 -3.57 -21.56
N GLY A 127 11.85 -2.92 -20.42
CA GLY A 127 12.75 -1.79 -20.34
C GLY A 127 12.25 -0.59 -21.14
N VAL A 128 10.98 -0.21 -20.98
CA VAL A 128 10.37 0.91 -21.70
C VAL A 128 9.81 1.92 -20.71
N LEU A 129 10.07 3.20 -20.93
CA LEU A 129 9.42 4.32 -20.23
C LEU A 129 8.67 5.15 -21.25
N VAL A 130 7.38 5.40 -21.02
CA VAL A 130 6.58 6.34 -21.80
C VAL A 130 6.06 7.44 -20.89
N VAL A 131 6.36 8.68 -21.26
CA VAL A 131 5.93 9.89 -20.58
C VAL A 131 4.81 10.55 -21.37
N GLY A 132 3.74 10.95 -20.68
CA GLY A 132 2.71 11.84 -21.19
C GLY A 132 2.68 13.12 -20.38
N ASN A 133 2.83 14.26 -21.04
CA ASN A 133 2.81 15.58 -20.40
C ASN A 133 1.68 16.47 -20.93
N VAL A 134 0.95 17.12 -20.02
CA VAL A 134 -0.08 18.14 -20.30
C VAL A 134 0.18 19.31 -19.36
N GLY A 135 0.37 20.52 -19.90
CA GLY A 135 0.70 21.70 -19.09
C GLY A 135 2.20 21.90 -18.86
N ASP A 136 2.56 22.45 -17.71
CA ASP A 136 3.89 22.95 -17.36
C ASP A 136 4.59 22.20 -16.21
N SER A 137 4.01 21.09 -15.74
CA SER A 137 4.72 20.11 -14.91
C SER A 137 5.78 19.36 -15.72
N ASP A 138 6.74 18.76 -15.01
CA ASP A 138 7.96 18.23 -15.61
C ASP A 138 8.28 16.78 -15.22
N VAL A 139 8.94 16.07 -16.14
CA VAL A 139 9.50 14.72 -15.92
C VAL A 139 10.97 14.74 -16.29
N LEU A 140 11.83 14.42 -15.33
CA LEU A 140 13.28 14.35 -15.49
C LEU A 140 13.78 12.91 -15.36
N LEU A 141 14.72 12.53 -16.21
CA LEU A 141 15.42 11.25 -16.15
C LEU A 141 16.90 11.49 -15.97
N GLY A 142 17.48 10.85 -14.96
CA GLY A 142 18.91 10.82 -14.74
C GLY A 142 19.49 9.42 -14.92
N VAL A 143 20.61 9.33 -15.64
CA VAL A 143 21.34 8.09 -15.91
C VAL A 143 22.68 8.13 -15.19
N GLU A 144 22.88 7.26 -14.19
CA GLU A 144 24.16 7.20 -13.46
C GLU A 144 25.26 6.57 -14.35
N GLY A 145 26.45 7.17 -14.37
CA GLY A 145 27.63 6.65 -15.06
C GLY A 145 27.81 7.11 -16.51
N GLY A 146 27.11 8.17 -16.94
CA GLY A 146 27.23 8.77 -18.29
C GLY A 146 28.26 9.90 -18.43
N GLY A 147 28.81 10.43 -17.33
CA GLY A 147 29.68 11.61 -17.37
C GLY A 147 31.06 11.35 -18.00
N THR A 148 31.45 12.17 -18.99
CA THR A 148 32.76 12.10 -19.69
C THR A 148 33.95 12.65 -18.88
N GLY A 149 33.91 12.60 -17.55
CA GLY A 149 34.97 13.15 -16.71
C GLY A 149 35.03 12.54 -15.32
N GLY A 150 35.86 11.51 -15.14
CA GLY A 150 36.65 11.18 -13.95
C GLY A 150 36.00 11.07 -12.54
N GLY A 151 34.72 11.35 -12.37
CA GLY A 151 33.95 11.20 -11.13
C GLY A 151 32.61 10.51 -11.41
N MET A 152 31.92 10.04 -10.37
CA MET A 152 30.55 9.49 -10.49
C MET A 152 29.58 10.55 -11.03
N GLY A 153 29.52 10.72 -12.36
CA GLY A 153 28.63 11.67 -13.03
C GLY A 153 27.26 11.07 -13.36
N MET A 154 26.22 11.90 -13.33
CA MET A 154 24.86 11.59 -13.73
C MET A 154 24.50 12.44 -14.95
N GLU A 155 24.02 11.81 -16.00
CA GLU A 155 23.49 12.50 -17.19
C GLU A 155 22.01 12.80 -16.95
N VAL A 156 21.59 14.05 -17.16
CA VAL A 156 20.22 14.52 -16.86
C VAL A 156 19.52 14.95 -18.14
N THR A 157 18.31 14.42 -18.34
CA THR A 157 17.47 14.71 -19.50
C THR A 157 16.05 15.01 -19.06
N ARG A 158 15.49 16.14 -19.52
CA ARG A 158 14.06 16.44 -19.40
C ARG A 158 13.26 15.68 -20.46
N LEU A 159 12.30 14.87 -20.02
CA LEU A 159 11.44 14.05 -20.89
C LEU A 159 10.11 14.72 -21.21
N SER A 160 9.66 15.67 -20.39
CA SER A 160 8.48 16.50 -20.60
C SER A 160 8.72 17.61 -21.63
N THR A 161 7.63 18.08 -22.25
CA THR A 161 7.59 19.33 -23.02
C THR A 161 6.65 20.29 -22.32
N THR A 162 7.16 21.42 -21.84
CA THR A 162 6.37 22.45 -21.17
C THR A 162 5.44 23.15 -22.18
N HIS A 163 4.16 23.28 -21.85
CA HIS A 163 3.14 23.87 -22.73
C HIS A 163 2.76 25.29 -22.29
N THR A 164 3.55 26.26 -22.73
CA THR A 164 3.31 27.68 -22.44
C THR A 164 2.61 28.40 -23.60
N PRO A 165 1.73 29.38 -23.35
CA PRO A 165 1.07 30.16 -24.40
C PRO A 165 2.02 30.93 -25.32
N GLU A 166 3.25 31.20 -24.89
CA GLU A 166 4.28 31.88 -25.69
C GLU A 166 5.00 30.99 -26.69
N SER A 167 4.93 29.65 -26.52
CA SER A 167 5.56 28.71 -27.44
C SER A 167 4.94 28.82 -28.82
N ASP A 168 5.73 28.97 -29.88
CA ASP A 168 5.23 29.25 -31.25
C ASP A 168 4.15 28.26 -31.71
N GLY A 169 4.33 26.96 -31.43
CA GLY A 169 3.34 25.93 -31.77
C GLY A 169 2.02 26.06 -30.98
N GLU A 170 2.11 26.33 -29.68
CA GLU A 170 0.93 26.47 -28.82
C GLU A 170 0.19 27.77 -29.09
N LYS A 171 0.91 28.87 -29.29
CA LYS A 171 0.34 30.15 -29.71
C LYS A 171 -0.43 29.99 -31.01
N HIS A 172 0.19 29.37 -32.01
CA HIS A 172 -0.46 29.13 -33.29
C HIS A 172 -1.70 28.25 -33.14
N ARG A 173 -1.64 27.18 -32.33
CA ARG A 173 -2.78 26.30 -32.04
C ARG A 173 -3.95 27.07 -31.42
N VAL A 174 -3.68 27.92 -30.43
CA VAL A 174 -4.69 28.75 -29.74
C VAL A 174 -5.34 29.73 -30.73
N GLU A 175 -4.53 30.40 -31.56
CA GLU A 175 -5.01 31.38 -32.55
C GLU A 175 -5.85 30.70 -33.65
N LEU A 176 -5.43 29.53 -34.14
CA LEU A 176 -6.20 28.72 -35.10
C LEU A 176 -7.53 28.24 -34.53
N ALA A 177 -7.58 27.93 -33.23
CA ALA A 177 -8.82 27.59 -32.53
C ALA A 177 -9.78 28.79 -32.39
N GLY A 178 -9.35 30.02 -32.72
CA GLY A 178 -10.11 31.26 -32.55
C GLY A 178 -9.96 31.90 -31.17
N GLY A 179 -8.95 31.46 -30.40
CA GLY A 179 -8.53 32.04 -29.13
C GLY A 179 -7.53 33.20 -29.32
N THR A 180 -7.01 33.71 -28.21
CA THR A 180 -5.99 34.77 -28.24
C THR A 180 -5.01 34.57 -27.09
N VAL A 181 -3.72 34.76 -27.37
CA VAL A 181 -2.67 34.80 -26.36
C VAL A 181 -2.40 36.26 -25.99
N ASN A 182 -2.61 36.62 -24.72
CA ASN A 182 -2.37 37.97 -24.20
C ASN A 182 -1.03 38.01 -23.45
N THR A 183 -0.19 39.01 -23.74
CA THR A 183 1.12 39.25 -23.11
C THR A 183 1.19 40.56 -22.29
N GLU A 184 0.10 41.32 -22.17
CA GLU A 184 0.01 42.61 -21.47
C GLU A 184 0.38 42.52 -19.99
N SER A 185 0.17 41.36 -19.36
CA SER A 185 0.49 41.12 -17.94
C SER A 185 1.96 40.79 -17.68
N GLY A 186 2.81 40.76 -18.72
CA GLY A 186 4.22 40.35 -18.64
C GLY A 186 4.43 38.84 -18.76
N THR A 187 3.42 38.02 -18.46
CA THR A 187 3.38 36.57 -18.73
C THR A 187 2.33 36.29 -19.80
N ALA A 188 2.67 35.45 -20.78
CA ALA A 188 1.74 35.05 -21.83
C ALA A 188 0.59 34.20 -21.26
N ARG A 189 -0.66 34.52 -21.63
CA ARG A 189 -1.86 33.88 -21.08
C ARG A 189 -2.92 33.59 -22.14
N VAL A 190 -3.66 32.49 -21.94
CA VAL A 190 -4.93 32.20 -22.62
C VAL A 190 -6.07 32.47 -21.64
N GLY A 191 -6.74 33.61 -21.82
CA GLY A 191 -7.68 34.10 -20.81
C GLY A 191 -6.95 34.40 -19.49
N ALA A 192 -7.30 33.69 -18.42
CA ALA A 192 -6.66 33.82 -17.11
C ALA A 192 -5.45 32.89 -16.92
N LEU A 193 -5.26 31.88 -17.78
CA LEU A 193 -4.30 30.79 -17.58
C LEU A 193 -2.95 31.13 -18.21
N ASN A 194 -1.85 30.83 -17.50
CA ASN A 194 -0.46 30.95 -17.96
C ASN A 194 0.07 29.68 -18.65
N MET A 195 -0.80 28.69 -18.86
CA MET A 195 -0.52 27.43 -19.57
C MET A 195 -1.47 27.29 -20.77
N SER A 196 -1.06 26.55 -21.80
CA SER A 196 -1.86 26.33 -23.02
C SER A 196 -2.51 24.95 -23.08
N ARG A 197 -2.18 24.06 -22.14
CA ARG A 197 -2.76 22.73 -22.00
C ARG A 197 -3.05 22.40 -20.54
N ALA A 198 -4.16 21.72 -20.29
CA ALA A 198 -4.59 21.23 -18.98
C ALA A 198 -5.73 20.21 -19.14
N LEU A 199 -5.95 19.37 -18.13
CA LEU A 199 -7.23 18.66 -17.91
C LEU A 199 -8.24 19.61 -17.25
N GLY A 200 -9.53 19.43 -17.53
CA GLY A 200 -10.57 20.33 -17.00
C GLY A 200 -10.58 21.67 -17.72
N ASP A 201 -10.72 22.80 -17.01
CA ASP A 201 -10.78 24.13 -17.63
C ASP A 201 -11.82 24.22 -18.75
N LEU A 202 -12.93 23.48 -18.60
CA LEU A 202 -13.85 23.17 -19.70
C LEU A 202 -14.42 24.42 -20.36
N ARG A 203 -14.49 25.58 -19.67
CA ARG A 203 -14.93 26.86 -20.26
C ARG A 203 -14.10 27.30 -21.47
N TYR A 204 -12.87 26.81 -21.59
CA TYR A 204 -11.96 27.11 -22.71
C TYR A 204 -12.03 26.05 -23.82
N LYS A 205 -12.80 24.99 -23.61
CA LYS A 205 -12.90 23.82 -24.49
C LYS A 205 -14.31 23.68 -25.04
N ASN A 206 -14.42 22.92 -26.12
CA ASN A 206 -15.70 22.54 -26.68
C ASN A 206 -16.42 21.53 -25.79
N PRO A 207 -17.76 21.62 -25.70
CA PRO A 207 -18.62 22.58 -26.39
C PRO A 207 -18.82 23.92 -25.64
N LEU A 208 -18.34 24.06 -24.40
CA LEU A 208 -18.68 25.19 -23.50
C LEU A 208 -18.19 26.55 -24.03
N ASN A 209 -17.00 26.60 -24.62
CA ASN A 209 -16.42 27.84 -25.15
C ASN A 209 -17.24 28.42 -26.32
N ASN A 210 -18.04 27.60 -27.01
CA ASN A 210 -18.96 28.00 -28.07
C ASN A 210 -20.35 28.42 -27.52
N MET A 211 -20.75 27.95 -26.34
CA MET A 211 -22.03 28.33 -25.72
C MET A 211 -22.03 29.77 -25.20
N THR A 212 -20.89 30.24 -24.68
CA THR A 212 -20.74 31.62 -24.20
C THR A 212 -20.87 32.68 -25.32
N GLN A 213 -20.61 32.31 -26.58
CA GLN A 213 -20.88 33.19 -27.73
C GLN A 213 -22.38 33.32 -28.03
N ARG A 214 -23.14 32.21 -28.02
CA ARG A 214 -24.59 32.23 -28.28
C ARG A 214 -25.35 33.10 -27.27
N ALA A 215 -24.92 33.12 -26.02
CA ALA A 215 -25.49 33.98 -24.99
C ALA A 215 -25.19 35.48 -25.22
N LYS A 216 -24.04 35.82 -25.84
CA LYS A 216 -23.66 37.22 -26.18
C LYS A 216 -24.27 37.71 -27.50
N SER A 217 -24.54 36.82 -28.46
CA SER A 217 -25.22 37.18 -29.71
C SER A 217 -26.75 37.28 -29.56
N GLY A 218 -27.32 36.82 -28.44
CA GLY A 218 -28.77 36.80 -28.18
C GLY A 218 -29.33 38.00 -27.40
N SER A 219 -28.51 38.99 -27.02
CA SER A 219 -28.93 40.14 -26.19
C SER A 219 -28.92 41.51 -26.89
N GLY A 220 -28.82 41.54 -28.22
CA GLY A 220 -28.95 42.76 -29.02
C GLY A 220 -30.31 42.85 -29.71
N SER A 221 -31.19 43.73 -29.23
CA SER A 221 -32.42 44.10 -29.94
C SER A 221 -32.09 44.95 -31.17
N SER A 222 -32.36 44.43 -32.36
CA SER A 222 -32.76 45.25 -33.52
C SER A 222 -33.62 44.41 -34.46
N GLU A 223 -34.89 44.77 -34.55
CA GLU A 223 -35.79 44.31 -35.61
C GLU A 223 -35.27 44.74 -36.98
N GLY A 224 -35.30 43.81 -37.94
CA GLY A 224 -35.33 44.13 -39.36
C GLY A 224 -33.99 44.05 -40.10
N GLU A 225 -33.52 42.84 -40.37
CA GLU A 225 -32.89 42.47 -41.66
C GLU A 225 -32.78 40.94 -41.72
N THR A 226 -33.34 40.33 -42.77
CA THR A 226 -33.26 38.88 -43.03
C THR A 226 -31.81 38.45 -43.22
N PRO A 227 -31.25 37.55 -42.39
CA PRO A 227 -29.90 37.04 -42.61
C PRO A 227 -29.94 36.08 -43.81
N GLY A 228 -29.05 36.32 -44.77
CA GLY A 228 -28.77 35.36 -45.85
C GLY A 228 -28.33 34.02 -45.26
N ALA A 229 -28.86 32.94 -45.82
CA ALA A 229 -28.47 31.58 -45.46
C ALA A 229 -27.02 31.30 -45.90
N ASN A 230 -26.03 31.58 -45.03
CA ASN A 230 -24.73 30.88 -44.94
C ASN A 230 -23.71 31.54 -43.98
N ASP A 231 -24.08 31.95 -42.78
CA ASP A 231 -23.06 32.33 -41.77
C ASP A 231 -23.39 31.67 -40.42
N SER A 232 -23.09 30.37 -40.33
CA SER A 232 -22.80 29.78 -39.02
C SER A 232 -21.50 30.43 -38.53
N PRO A 233 -21.45 31.02 -37.31
CA PRO A 233 -20.20 31.55 -36.78
C PRO A 233 -19.12 30.46 -36.83
N PRO A 234 -17.86 30.80 -37.15
CA PRO A 234 -16.80 29.82 -37.27
C PRO A 234 -16.71 29.04 -35.96
N GLN A 235 -16.88 27.71 -36.07
CA GLN A 235 -16.81 26.82 -34.92
C GLN A 235 -15.42 26.95 -34.32
N ARG A 236 -15.34 27.50 -33.09
CA ARG A 236 -14.07 27.65 -32.38
C ARG A 236 -13.58 26.29 -31.96
N GLY A 237 -12.27 26.07 -32.06
CA GLY A 237 -11.59 24.91 -31.49
C GLY A 237 -11.37 25.09 -29.98
N ASP A 238 -10.61 24.19 -29.38
CA ASP A 238 -10.28 24.26 -27.95
C ASP A 238 -9.14 25.25 -27.72
N PHE A 239 -9.35 26.24 -26.85
CA PHE A 239 -8.33 27.23 -26.52
C PHE A 239 -7.28 26.64 -25.58
N ILE A 240 -7.68 25.71 -24.71
CA ILE A 240 -6.79 24.89 -23.88
C ILE A 240 -6.92 23.46 -24.36
N SER A 241 -5.81 22.79 -24.66
CA SER A 241 -5.84 21.38 -25.10
C SER A 241 -5.61 20.43 -23.93
N SER A 242 -6.22 19.25 -23.94
CA SER A 242 -5.84 18.12 -23.08
C SER A 242 -4.92 17.12 -23.78
N GLU A 243 -4.57 17.36 -25.06
CA GLU A 243 -3.72 16.46 -25.83
C GLU A 243 -2.30 16.37 -25.19
N PRO A 244 -1.81 15.16 -24.86
CA PRO A 244 -0.50 15.02 -24.25
C PRO A 244 0.64 15.14 -25.27
N ALA A 245 1.75 15.73 -24.85
CA ALA A 245 3.05 15.46 -25.48
C ALA A 245 3.56 14.10 -24.99
N LEU A 246 3.84 13.18 -25.91
CA LEU A 246 4.25 11.82 -25.62
C LEU A 246 5.74 11.63 -25.94
N ASN A 247 6.48 10.99 -25.03
CA ASN A 247 7.89 10.70 -25.20
C ASN A 247 8.21 9.28 -24.75
N ARG A 248 8.89 8.51 -25.59
CA ARG A 248 9.28 7.12 -25.33
C ARG A 248 10.79 7.03 -25.16
N VAL A 249 11.21 6.34 -24.11
CA VAL A 249 12.62 6.03 -23.83
C VAL A 249 12.77 4.52 -23.64
N ASP A 250 13.67 3.92 -24.40
CA ASP A 250 14.11 2.55 -24.17
C ASP A 250 15.21 2.54 -23.09
N LEU A 251 14.90 1.90 -21.97
CA LEU A 251 15.75 1.79 -20.80
C LEU A 251 16.63 0.54 -20.93
N ARG A 252 17.94 0.78 -21.09
CA ARG A 252 18.96 -0.26 -21.08
C ARG A 252 19.09 -0.93 -19.72
N ASP A 253 19.28 -2.24 -19.76
CA ASP A 253 19.46 -3.10 -18.58
C ASP A 253 20.84 -2.96 -17.92
N ASP A 254 21.78 -2.21 -18.48
CA ASP A 254 23.14 -2.01 -17.95
C ASP A 254 23.33 -0.66 -17.23
N ARG A 255 22.30 0.16 -17.17
CA ARG A 255 22.32 1.49 -16.55
C ARG A 255 21.45 1.56 -15.30
N ARG A 256 21.73 2.56 -14.46
CA ARG A 256 20.89 2.91 -13.30
C ARG A 256 20.20 4.22 -13.59
N TYR A 257 18.90 4.26 -13.30
CA TYR A 257 18.06 5.42 -13.59
C TYR A 257 17.51 6.01 -12.31
N VAL A 258 17.35 7.34 -12.31
CA VAL A 258 16.52 8.08 -11.37
C VAL A 258 15.50 8.85 -12.17
N LEU A 259 14.21 8.63 -11.92
CA LEU A 259 13.14 9.44 -12.49
C LEU A 259 12.68 10.44 -11.44
N ALA A 260 12.31 11.65 -11.86
CA ALA A 260 11.63 12.64 -11.03
C ALA A 260 10.45 13.24 -11.79
N LEU A 261 9.24 13.20 -11.23
CA LEU A 261 8.07 13.91 -11.74
C LEU A 261 7.77 15.07 -10.78
N LEU A 262 7.55 16.26 -11.32
CA LEU A 262 7.64 17.51 -10.58
C LEU A 262 6.54 18.49 -10.99
N SER A 263 5.94 19.18 -10.02
CA SER A 263 5.15 20.40 -10.30
C SER A 263 6.06 21.60 -10.52
N ASP A 264 5.52 22.68 -11.07
CA ASP A 264 6.31 23.87 -11.41
C ASP A 264 6.85 24.59 -10.14
N GLY A 265 6.18 24.42 -8.99
CA GLY A 265 6.66 24.90 -7.69
C GLY A 265 8.00 24.31 -7.25
N VAL A 266 8.47 23.23 -7.89
CA VAL A 266 9.85 22.75 -7.76
C VAL A 266 10.75 23.33 -8.85
N THR A 267 10.39 23.17 -10.12
CA THR A 267 11.27 23.48 -11.27
C THR A 267 11.45 24.98 -11.53
N ASN A 268 10.58 25.82 -10.97
CA ASN A 268 10.76 27.27 -10.95
C ASN A 268 11.84 27.72 -9.95
N VAL A 269 12.20 26.87 -8.98
CA VAL A 269 13.16 27.20 -7.90
C VAL A 269 14.51 26.51 -8.10
N LEU A 270 14.51 25.25 -8.55
CA LEU A 270 15.71 24.44 -8.72
C LEU A 270 15.84 24.01 -10.19
N ASP A 271 17.06 24.04 -10.72
CA ASP A 271 17.35 23.50 -12.05
C ASP A 271 17.38 21.96 -12.06
N ASP A 272 17.17 21.38 -13.25
CA ASP A 272 17.06 19.93 -13.46
C ASP A 272 18.24 19.13 -12.88
N ALA A 273 19.47 19.63 -13.06
CA ALA A 273 20.67 18.96 -12.60
C ALA A 273 20.74 18.98 -11.07
N THR A 274 20.49 20.14 -10.45
CA THR A 274 20.46 20.29 -8.99
C THR A 274 19.44 19.33 -8.35
N ILE A 275 18.25 19.19 -8.94
CA ILE A 275 17.20 18.30 -8.42
C ILE A 275 17.67 16.85 -8.42
N LEU A 276 18.09 16.33 -9.57
CA LEU A 276 18.45 14.92 -9.70
C LEU A 276 19.74 14.56 -8.94
N HIS A 277 20.74 15.45 -8.91
CA HIS A 277 21.93 15.26 -8.10
C HIS A 277 21.60 15.20 -6.62
N ARG A 278 20.77 16.12 -6.11
CA ARG A 278 20.37 16.13 -4.71
C ARG A 278 19.57 14.89 -4.33
N ILE A 279 18.65 14.44 -5.18
CA ILE A 279 17.94 13.16 -4.98
C ILE A 279 18.94 12.00 -4.91
N ALA A 280 19.92 11.94 -5.83
CA ALA A 280 20.92 10.89 -5.83
C ALA A 280 21.80 10.90 -4.56
N GLU A 281 22.22 12.07 -4.09
CA GLU A 281 23.02 12.26 -2.87
C GLU A 281 22.27 11.86 -1.60
N LEU A 282 21.02 12.29 -1.44
CA LEU A 282 20.18 11.93 -0.30
C LEU A 282 20.00 10.41 -0.21
N ARG A 283 19.79 9.74 -1.34
CA ARG A 283 19.63 8.29 -1.40
C ARG A 283 20.93 7.54 -1.13
N GLN A 284 22.07 8.06 -1.57
CA GLN A 284 23.38 7.52 -1.16
C GLN A 284 23.59 7.66 0.35
N SER A 285 22.98 8.68 0.97
CA SER A 285 23.01 8.93 2.41
C SER A 285 21.96 8.12 3.21
N GLY A 286 21.28 7.17 2.57
CA GLY A 286 20.31 6.27 3.23
C GLY A 286 18.89 6.79 3.33
N PHE A 287 18.54 7.89 2.65
CA PHE A 287 17.15 8.34 2.58
C PHE A 287 16.36 7.46 1.60
N ASP A 288 15.17 7.01 2.00
CA ASP A 288 14.19 6.45 1.07
C ASP A 288 13.66 7.51 0.09
N ALA A 289 13.00 7.08 -0.98
CA ALA A 289 12.50 7.97 -2.02
C ALA A 289 11.48 9.00 -1.50
N THR A 290 10.67 8.66 -0.49
CA THR A 290 9.69 9.58 0.10
C THR A 290 10.38 10.71 0.86
N ARG A 291 11.37 10.39 1.70
CA ARG A 291 12.16 11.38 2.43
C ARG A 291 13.03 12.22 1.51
N ALA A 292 13.53 11.63 0.42
CA ALA A 292 14.24 12.39 -0.61
C ALA A 292 13.31 13.41 -1.31
N ALA A 293 12.11 12.98 -1.71
CA ALA A 293 11.10 13.86 -2.30
C ALA A 293 10.68 14.97 -1.33
N GLN A 294 10.44 14.64 -0.06
CA GLN A 294 10.10 15.60 0.99
C GLN A 294 11.21 16.65 1.17
N ASN A 295 12.48 16.25 1.12
CA ASN A 295 13.60 17.19 1.23
C ASN A 295 13.66 18.20 0.06
N ILE A 296 13.28 17.76 -1.15
CA ILE A 296 13.17 18.64 -2.31
C ILE A 296 12.01 19.62 -2.11
N THR A 297 10.81 19.13 -1.82
CA THR A 297 9.61 19.97 -1.72
C THR A 297 9.68 20.95 -0.54
N GLU A 298 10.12 20.54 0.64
CA GLU A 298 10.33 21.45 1.77
C GLU A 298 11.44 22.47 1.49
N GLY A 299 12.46 22.08 0.74
CA GLY A 299 13.53 22.97 0.32
C GLY A 299 13.06 24.10 -0.59
N THR A 300 12.13 23.82 -1.50
CA THR A 300 11.58 24.84 -2.42
C THR A 300 10.47 25.66 -1.80
N THR A 301 9.71 25.10 -0.84
CA THR A 301 8.58 25.81 -0.23
C THR A 301 8.93 26.66 0.99
N ALA A 302 10.16 26.56 1.51
CA ALA A 302 10.62 27.36 2.65
C ALA A 302 10.70 28.87 2.38
N LEU A 303 10.70 29.31 1.12
CA LEU A 303 10.78 30.72 0.74
C LEU A 303 9.39 31.39 0.74
N PRO A 304 9.27 32.65 1.20
CA PRO A 304 8.01 33.41 1.10
C PRO A 304 7.54 33.56 -0.35
N GLY A 305 6.27 33.31 -0.61
CA GLY A 305 5.68 33.36 -1.95
C GLY A 305 5.80 32.06 -2.75
N SER A 306 6.28 30.99 -2.13
CA SER A 306 6.37 29.65 -2.71
C SER A 306 5.01 29.08 -3.14
N ASP A 307 5.04 28.30 -4.22
CA ASP A 307 3.90 27.57 -4.74
C ASP A 307 3.68 26.21 -4.05
N ASN A 308 2.64 25.48 -4.47
CA ASN A 308 2.54 24.06 -4.23
C ASN A 308 3.68 23.32 -4.96
N ALA A 309 4.38 22.45 -4.24
CA ALA A 309 5.52 21.72 -4.77
C ALA A 309 5.32 20.22 -4.55
N THR A 310 5.34 19.45 -5.62
CA THR A 310 5.21 17.99 -5.60
C THR A 310 6.38 17.34 -6.31
N CYS A 311 6.94 16.30 -5.70
CA CYS A 311 8.02 15.50 -6.27
C CYS A 311 7.70 14.02 -6.10
N VAL A 312 7.78 13.23 -7.17
CA VAL A 312 7.77 11.76 -7.15
C VAL A 312 9.08 11.28 -7.73
N THR A 313 9.83 10.43 -7.01
CA THR A 313 11.09 9.89 -7.51
C THR A 313 11.18 8.38 -7.38
N LEU A 314 11.85 7.73 -8.34
CA LEU A 314 12.14 6.31 -8.32
C LEU A 314 13.58 6.01 -8.75
N LYS A 315 14.10 4.85 -8.34
CA LYS A 315 15.41 4.34 -8.80
C LYS A 315 15.29 2.94 -9.36
N SER A 316 15.93 2.70 -10.49
CA SER A 316 16.06 1.35 -11.06
C SER A 316 17.52 0.93 -11.21
N ARG A 317 17.76 -0.39 -11.25
CA ARG A 317 19.10 -0.97 -11.46
C ARG A 317 19.06 -2.17 -12.43
N PRO A 318 20.20 -2.49 -13.08
CA PRO A 318 20.40 -3.72 -13.84
C PRO A 318 20.06 -4.98 -13.05
N GLN A 319 19.38 -5.94 -13.67
CA GLN A 319 19.31 -7.30 -13.14
C GLN A 319 20.67 -7.99 -13.36
N ARG A 320 21.36 -8.34 -12.27
CA ARG A 320 22.61 -9.14 -12.36
C ARG A 320 22.27 -10.59 -12.71
N PRO A 321 23.13 -11.29 -13.48
CA PRO A 321 22.91 -12.70 -13.76
C PRO A 321 22.94 -13.51 -12.45
N THR A 322 21.78 -14.03 -12.08
CA THR A 322 21.60 -14.99 -10.99
C THR A 322 22.03 -16.37 -11.48
N PRO A 323 22.69 -17.21 -10.65
CA PRO A 323 22.79 -18.64 -10.93
C PRO A 323 21.38 -19.20 -11.15
N THR A 324 21.20 -19.97 -12.22
CA THR A 324 19.92 -20.60 -12.56
C THR A 324 19.42 -21.48 -11.42
N PHE A 325 18.36 -21.05 -10.75
CA PHE A 325 17.41 -21.94 -10.09
C PHE A 325 16.05 -21.75 -10.78
N GLY A 326 15.37 -22.87 -11.04
CA GLY A 326 14.27 -23.00 -11.99
C GLY A 326 13.04 -22.12 -11.72
N PRO A 327 12.06 -22.13 -12.64
CA PRO A 327 10.94 -21.20 -12.66
C PRO A 327 10.01 -21.43 -11.46
N LEU A 328 9.52 -20.34 -10.85
CA LEU A 328 8.48 -20.39 -9.83
C LEU A 328 7.12 -20.05 -10.45
N ALA A 329 6.29 -21.07 -10.58
CA ALA A 329 4.85 -20.97 -10.76
C ALA A 329 4.21 -21.56 -9.50
N THR A 330 3.48 -20.80 -8.68
CA THR A 330 2.60 -21.33 -7.62
C THR A 330 3.22 -22.30 -6.57
N SER A 331 4.52 -22.55 -6.57
CA SER A 331 5.15 -23.76 -5.99
C SER A 331 5.81 -23.59 -4.62
N ASN A 332 5.64 -22.45 -3.93
CA ASN A 332 6.32 -22.17 -2.66
C ASN A 332 5.42 -22.30 -1.41
N ILE A 333 4.16 -22.72 -1.56
CA ILE A 333 3.27 -23.03 -0.43
C ILE A 333 3.24 -24.54 -0.25
N ILE A 334 3.54 -24.99 0.97
CA ILE A 334 3.52 -26.39 1.38
C ILE A 334 2.27 -26.61 2.21
N ASP A 335 1.36 -27.47 1.74
CA ASP A 335 0.21 -27.91 2.54
C ASP A 335 0.69 -28.93 3.58
N ILE A 336 0.58 -28.54 4.84
CA ILE A 336 1.00 -29.36 5.99
C ILE A 336 -0.18 -29.74 6.88
N ARG A 337 -1.41 -29.39 6.49
CA ARG A 337 -2.61 -29.69 7.25
C ARG A 337 -2.76 -31.18 7.45
N THR A 338 -2.99 -31.59 8.69
CA THR A 338 -3.56 -32.90 8.98
C THR A 338 -5.08 -32.82 8.84
N ASP A 339 -5.73 -33.90 8.35
CA ASP A 339 -7.13 -34.02 7.88
C ASP A 339 -8.25 -33.77 8.95
N LYS A 340 -8.06 -32.78 9.83
CA LYS A 340 -8.74 -32.70 11.14
C LYS A 340 -9.50 -31.39 11.41
N SER A 341 -9.35 -30.33 10.61
CA SER A 341 -9.73 -28.97 11.06
C SER A 341 -11.25 -28.70 11.10
N GLU A 342 -12.00 -29.00 10.04
CA GLU A 342 -13.39 -28.52 9.93
C GLU A 342 -14.40 -29.33 10.77
N THR A 343 -14.23 -30.66 10.81
CA THR A 343 -15.08 -31.52 11.65
C THR A 343 -14.88 -31.24 13.14
N GLN A 344 -13.64 -30.97 13.57
CA GLN A 344 -13.33 -30.61 14.95
C GLN A 344 -13.89 -29.23 15.31
N LEU A 345 -13.78 -28.26 14.41
CA LEU A 345 -14.35 -26.93 14.62
C LEU A 345 -15.87 -26.99 14.76
N ARG A 346 -16.57 -27.75 13.90
CA ARG A 346 -18.02 -27.94 14.00
C ARG A 346 -18.40 -28.57 15.34
N GLN A 347 -17.70 -29.63 15.78
CA GLN A 347 -17.98 -30.27 17.06
C GLN A 347 -17.74 -29.30 18.24
N SER A 348 -16.62 -28.58 18.24
CA SER A 348 -16.31 -27.59 19.28
C SER A 348 -17.35 -26.48 19.31
N LEU A 349 -17.83 -26.02 18.16
CA LEU A 349 -18.87 -25.01 18.08
C LEU A 349 -20.19 -25.52 18.65
N GLN A 350 -20.59 -26.75 18.32
CA GLN A 350 -21.80 -27.37 18.88
C GLN A 350 -21.72 -27.48 20.41
N ASP A 351 -20.57 -27.86 20.94
CA ASP A 351 -20.32 -27.94 22.39
C ASP A 351 -20.40 -26.55 23.04
N SER A 352 -19.83 -25.52 22.40
CA SER A 352 -19.92 -24.12 22.85
C SER A 352 -21.35 -23.59 22.86
N VAL A 353 -22.14 -23.86 21.81
CA VAL A 353 -23.56 -23.47 21.75
C VAL A 353 -24.35 -24.20 22.84
N HIS A 354 -24.10 -25.49 23.06
CA HIS A 354 -24.74 -26.25 24.12
C HIS A 354 -24.39 -25.70 25.51
N ALA A 355 -23.12 -25.38 25.76
CA ALA A 355 -22.66 -24.78 27.00
C ALA A 355 -23.26 -23.38 27.22
N ALA A 356 -23.50 -22.61 26.15
CA ALA A 356 -24.11 -21.28 26.25
C ALA A 356 -25.52 -21.35 26.87
N CYS A 357 -26.26 -22.44 26.61
CA CYS A 357 -27.56 -22.70 27.24
C CYS A 357 -27.49 -22.92 28.76
N HIS A 358 -26.29 -23.08 29.33
CA HIS A 358 -26.03 -23.32 30.75
C HIS A 358 -25.33 -22.16 31.46
N GLY A 359 -25.13 -21.01 30.79
CA GLY A 359 -24.84 -19.72 31.41
C GLY A 359 -23.45 -19.13 31.15
N GLN A 360 -22.43 -19.93 30.84
CA GLN A 360 -21.12 -19.45 30.39
C GLN A 360 -20.53 -20.39 29.35
N ALA A 361 -20.23 -19.84 28.17
CA ALA A 361 -19.51 -20.54 27.11
C ALA A 361 -18.49 -19.62 26.47
N ALA A 362 -17.51 -20.22 25.81
CA ALA A 362 -16.58 -19.53 24.93
C ALA A 362 -16.75 -20.10 23.52
N MET A 363 -16.78 -19.23 22.52
CA MET A 363 -16.72 -19.67 21.13
C MET A 363 -15.29 -20.07 20.76
N PRO A 364 -15.12 -21.01 19.81
CA PRO A 364 -13.84 -21.23 19.17
C PRO A 364 -13.36 -19.93 18.51
N ASP A 365 -12.12 -19.52 18.79
CA ASP A 365 -11.50 -18.34 18.19
C ASP A 365 -11.23 -18.52 16.69
N LEU A 366 -11.07 -19.76 16.23
CA LEU A 366 -10.93 -20.13 14.81
C LEU A 366 -12.09 -19.64 13.92
N LEU A 367 -13.24 -19.30 14.50
CA LEU A 367 -14.34 -18.65 13.77
C LEU A 367 -13.99 -17.26 13.22
N LEU A 368 -12.97 -16.60 13.76
CA LEU A 368 -12.56 -15.25 13.37
C LEU A 368 -11.48 -15.23 12.28
N TRP A 369 -10.91 -16.38 11.92
CA TRP A 369 -9.69 -16.47 11.11
C TRP A 369 -9.91 -17.13 9.75
N ASP A 370 -11.13 -17.05 9.21
CA ASP A 370 -11.37 -17.27 7.79
C ASP A 370 -10.89 -16.06 6.96
N GLU A 371 -10.98 -16.15 5.64
CA GLU A 371 -10.50 -15.09 4.72
C GLU A 371 -11.13 -13.72 5.04
N GLN A 372 -12.43 -13.67 5.31
CA GLN A 372 -13.12 -12.42 5.60
C GLN A 372 -12.76 -11.87 6.99
N GLY A 373 -12.64 -12.73 8.00
CA GLY A 373 -12.21 -12.36 9.34
C GLY A 373 -10.79 -11.81 9.36
N LEU A 374 -9.87 -12.39 8.58
CA LEU A 374 -8.50 -11.89 8.43
C LEU A 374 -8.45 -10.49 7.83
N ARG A 375 -9.29 -10.19 6.83
CA ARG A 375 -9.42 -8.82 6.27
C ARG A 375 -9.96 -7.82 7.29
N PHE A 376 -10.96 -8.21 8.08
CA PHE A 376 -11.47 -7.34 9.15
C PHE A 376 -10.42 -7.12 10.25
N PHE A 377 -9.65 -8.14 10.62
CA PHE A 377 -8.56 -7.98 11.57
C PHE A 377 -7.47 -7.06 11.00
N GLU A 378 -7.16 -7.15 9.70
CA GLU A 378 -6.25 -6.23 9.05
C GLU A 378 -6.71 -4.77 9.21
N GLU A 379 -7.99 -4.45 8.98
CA GLU A 379 -8.55 -3.12 9.27
C GLU A 379 -8.34 -2.69 10.73
N VAL A 380 -8.53 -3.60 11.69
CA VAL A 380 -8.24 -3.34 13.12
C VAL A 380 -6.78 -2.94 13.32
N THR A 381 -5.83 -3.62 12.65
CA THR A 381 -4.40 -3.29 12.76
C THR A 381 -4.00 -1.94 12.17
N PHE A 382 -4.83 -1.34 11.31
CA PHE A 382 -4.64 0.00 10.77
C PHE A 382 -5.37 1.09 11.60
N SER A 383 -6.26 0.71 12.51
CA SER A 383 -6.97 1.65 13.37
C SER A 383 -5.99 2.38 14.30
N PRO A 384 -6.02 3.73 14.38
CA PRO A 384 -5.21 4.50 15.32
C PRO A 384 -5.49 4.14 16.79
N ALA A 385 -6.69 3.63 17.10
CA ALA A 385 -7.04 3.19 18.45
C ALA A 385 -6.27 1.93 18.86
N TYR A 386 -6.00 1.02 17.91
CA TYR A 386 -5.33 -0.25 18.16
C TYR A 386 -3.80 -0.10 18.19
N TYR A 387 -3.28 0.41 19.31
CA TYR A 387 -1.87 0.81 19.43
C TYR A 387 -0.86 -0.32 19.21
N LEU A 388 -1.22 -1.59 19.45
CA LEU A 388 -0.28 -2.72 19.52
C LEU A 388 0.57 -2.84 18.25
N THR A 389 -0.06 -2.75 17.08
CA THR A 389 0.62 -2.95 15.79
C THR A 389 1.70 -1.89 15.55
N ASN A 390 1.38 -0.62 15.79
CA ASN A 390 2.31 0.47 15.52
C ASN A 390 3.45 0.53 16.54
N GLU A 391 3.20 0.14 17.79
CA GLU A 391 4.26 0.02 18.81
C GLU A 391 5.24 -1.11 18.45
N GLU A 392 4.73 -2.25 18.00
CA GLU A 392 5.55 -3.38 17.55
C GLU A 392 6.38 -3.01 16.31
N ILE A 393 5.76 -2.36 15.30
CA ILE A 393 6.46 -1.86 14.10
C ILE A 393 7.55 -0.85 14.49
N GLY A 394 7.25 0.08 15.39
CA GLY A 394 8.22 1.08 15.86
C GLY A 394 9.44 0.45 16.53
N LEU A 395 9.25 -0.64 17.29
CA LEU A 395 10.34 -1.41 17.88
C LEU A 395 11.13 -2.18 16.82
N LEU A 396 10.45 -2.84 15.88
CA LEU A 396 11.10 -3.56 14.78
C LEU A 396 11.98 -2.60 13.96
N GLU A 397 11.47 -1.46 13.50
CA GLU A 397 12.26 -0.50 12.72
C GLU A 397 13.50 0.00 13.47
N LYS A 398 13.34 0.28 14.76
CA LYS A 398 14.43 0.80 15.59
C LYS A 398 15.50 -0.25 15.88
N HIS A 399 15.12 -1.52 16.02
CA HIS A 399 15.98 -2.58 16.56
C HIS A 399 16.24 -3.74 15.57
N LYS A 400 15.77 -3.66 14.31
CA LYS A 400 15.86 -4.75 13.32
C LYS A 400 17.24 -5.38 13.15
N TYR A 401 18.31 -4.58 13.11
CA TYR A 401 19.66 -5.12 12.97
C TYR A 401 20.13 -5.86 14.23
N GLN A 402 19.80 -5.36 15.43
CA GLN A 402 20.13 -6.03 16.69
C GLN A 402 19.38 -7.35 16.81
N ILE A 403 18.09 -7.36 16.44
CA ILE A 403 17.28 -8.58 16.41
C ILE A 403 17.86 -9.57 15.39
N ALA A 404 18.22 -9.11 14.18
CA ALA A 404 18.78 -9.94 13.12
C ALA A 404 20.14 -10.56 13.50
N GLU A 405 20.96 -9.89 14.32
CA GLU A 405 22.23 -10.41 14.82
C GLU A 405 22.07 -11.65 15.71
N HIS A 406 20.95 -11.76 16.43
CA HIS A 406 20.61 -12.94 17.24
C HIS A 406 20.15 -14.13 16.40
N ILE A 407 19.84 -13.94 15.11
CA ILE A 407 19.34 -15.01 14.23
C ILE A 407 20.53 -15.71 13.53
N PRO A 408 20.74 -17.03 13.77
CA PRO A 408 21.84 -17.75 13.15
C PRO A 408 21.70 -17.86 11.62
N PRO A 409 22.79 -17.78 10.84
CA PRO A 409 22.77 -18.16 9.43
C PRO A 409 22.28 -19.61 9.24
N GLY A 410 21.51 -19.83 8.18
CA GLY A 410 20.83 -21.09 7.86
C GLY A 410 19.52 -21.32 8.62
N SER A 411 19.09 -20.37 9.46
CA SER A 411 17.87 -20.50 10.27
C SER A 411 16.61 -20.62 9.42
N MET A 412 15.69 -21.46 9.89
CA MET A 412 14.30 -21.49 9.47
C MET A 412 13.53 -20.51 10.35
N LEU A 413 13.17 -19.36 9.77
CA LEU A 413 12.41 -18.31 10.43
C LEU A 413 10.91 -18.59 10.22
N VAL A 414 10.21 -19.06 11.23
CA VAL A 414 8.81 -19.51 11.10
C VAL A 414 7.90 -18.52 11.81
N GLU A 415 7.09 -17.79 11.04
CA GLU A 415 6.10 -16.86 11.59
C GLU A 415 4.76 -17.55 11.82
N LEU A 416 4.35 -17.58 13.08
CA LEU A 416 3.08 -18.14 13.51
C LEU A 416 1.97 -17.10 13.31
N GLY A 417 1.08 -17.35 12.33
CA GLY A 417 -0.02 -16.44 12.01
C GLY A 417 0.50 -15.25 11.24
N SER A 418 0.91 -15.50 9.99
CA SER A 418 1.67 -14.52 9.21
C SER A 418 0.92 -13.23 8.90
N GLY A 419 -0.42 -13.28 8.78
CA GLY A 419 -1.23 -12.11 8.44
C GLY A 419 -0.64 -11.34 7.25
N ASN A 420 -0.58 -10.01 7.35
CA ASN A 420 0.10 -9.16 6.38
C ASN A 420 1.56 -8.89 6.79
N LEU A 421 2.53 -9.16 5.89
CA LEU A 421 3.99 -9.03 6.07
C LEU A 421 4.53 -7.68 6.54
N ARG A 422 3.69 -6.67 6.72
CA ARG A 422 4.04 -5.31 7.21
C ARG A 422 5.08 -5.31 8.34
N LYS A 423 4.99 -6.26 9.26
CA LYS A 423 5.90 -6.37 10.41
C LYS A 423 7.16 -7.15 10.06
N VAL A 424 7.01 -8.40 9.62
CA VAL A 424 8.16 -9.29 9.42
C VAL A 424 9.04 -8.86 8.28
N LYS A 425 8.51 -8.19 7.25
CA LYS A 425 9.34 -7.65 6.15
C LYS A 425 10.47 -6.74 6.68
N ILE A 426 10.23 -5.96 7.72
CA ILE A 426 11.25 -5.09 8.35
C ILE A 426 12.46 -5.92 8.83
N LEU A 427 12.19 -7.09 9.42
CA LEU A 427 13.22 -8.02 9.88
C LEU A 427 13.88 -8.77 8.70
N LEU A 428 13.10 -9.18 7.69
CA LEU A 428 13.63 -9.84 6.49
C LEU A 428 14.58 -8.91 5.72
N ASP A 429 14.23 -7.63 5.56
CA ASP A 429 15.08 -6.61 4.95
C ASP A 429 16.42 -6.51 5.71
N ALA A 430 16.39 -6.46 7.04
CA ALA A 430 17.62 -6.40 7.85
C ALA A 430 18.48 -7.66 7.74
N LEU A 431 17.87 -8.85 7.70
CA LEU A 431 18.58 -10.11 7.51
C LEU A 431 19.26 -10.16 6.13
N ASP A 432 18.55 -9.72 5.08
CA ASP A 432 19.08 -9.67 3.73
C ASP A 432 20.25 -8.68 3.60
N GLU A 433 20.10 -7.47 4.15
CA GLU A 433 21.14 -6.44 4.16
C GLU A 433 22.41 -6.86 4.90
N LEU A 434 22.26 -7.67 5.96
CA LEU A 434 23.39 -8.24 6.71
C LEU A 434 24.00 -9.48 6.04
N GLY A 435 23.48 -9.93 4.90
CA GLY A 435 23.97 -11.12 4.20
C GLY A 435 23.66 -12.43 4.91
N ARG A 436 22.58 -12.48 5.72
CA ARG A 436 22.21 -13.65 6.51
C ARG A 436 21.33 -14.58 5.68
N GLU A 437 21.90 -15.71 5.27
CA GLU A 437 21.17 -16.78 4.58
C GLU A 437 20.09 -17.36 5.49
N VAL A 438 18.80 -17.18 5.20
CA VAL A 438 17.69 -17.72 6.00
C VAL A 438 16.52 -18.17 5.11
N ASP A 439 15.72 -19.10 5.64
CA ASP A 439 14.45 -19.50 5.04
C ASP A 439 13.30 -19.00 5.91
N TYR A 440 12.55 -18.03 5.40
CA TYR A 440 11.32 -17.55 6.01
C TYR A 440 10.12 -18.41 5.60
N PHE A 441 9.33 -18.82 6.60
CA PHE A 441 8.10 -19.58 6.45
C PHE A 441 6.94 -18.81 7.07
N ALA A 442 6.03 -18.32 6.23
CA ALA A 442 4.73 -17.81 6.66
C ALA A 442 3.82 -19.00 6.98
N LEU A 443 3.40 -19.18 8.24
CA LEU A 443 2.44 -20.22 8.63
C LEU A 443 1.06 -19.59 8.83
N ASP A 444 0.08 -20.06 8.07
CA ASP A 444 -1.30 -19.59 8.13
C ASP A 444 -2.31 -20.68 7.77
N VAL A 445 -3.55 -20.53 8.24
CA VAL A 445 -4.65 -21.47 7.96
C VAL A 445 -5.35 -21.15 6.64
N SER A 446 -5.15 -19.93 6.10
CA SER A 446 -5.76 -19.48 4.85
C SER A 446 -4.78 -19.55 3.68
N LEU A 447 -5.10 -20.36 2.67
CA LEU A 447 -4.32 -20.43 1.43
C LEU A 447 -4.31 -19.10 0.68
N ALA A 448 -5.47 -18.42 0.62
CA ALA A 448 -5.59 -17.13 -0.04
C ALA A 448 -4.70 -16.07 0.63
N GLU A 449 -4.65 -16.06 1.96
CA GLU A 449 -3.76 -15.17 2.68
C GLU A 449 -2.30 -15.52 2.47
N LEU A 450 -1.90 -16.80 2.51
CA LEU A 450 -0.51 -17.17 2.16
C LEU A 450 -0.12 -16.74 0.75
N GLN A 451 -1.02 -16.87 -0.21
CA GLN A 451 -0.80 -16.41 -1.58
C GLN A 451 -0.61 -14.89 -1.64
N ARG A 452 -1.46 -14.13 -0.94
CA ARG A 452 -1.37 -12.66 -0.84
C ARG A 452 -0.11 -12.20 -0.11
N THR A 453 0.22 -12.83 1.00
CA THR A 453 1.40 -12.55 1.83
C THR A 453 2.67 -12.82 1.02
N LEU A 454 2.77 -13.96 0.34
CA LEU A 454 3.97 -14.28 -0.46
C LEU A 454 4.05 -13.50 -1.78
N SER A 455 2.93 -13.03 -2.35
CA SER A 455 2.98 -12.19 -3.55
C SER A 455 3.63 -10.83 -3.28
N MET A 456 3.60 -10.35 -2.03
CA MET A 456 4.33 -9.15 -1.60
C MET A 456 5.86 -9.34 -1.54
N VAL A 457 6.36 -10.56 -1.72
CA VAL A 457 7.80 -10.90 -1.67
C VAL A 457 8.24 -11.58 -2.97
N PRO A 458 8.25 -10.84 -4.09
CA PRO A 458 8.52 -11.42 -5.40
C PRO A 458 9.94 -12.01 -5.48
N PRO A 459 10.17 -13.03 -6.34
CA PRO A 459 11.48 -13.61 -6.54
C PRO A 459 12.56 -12.55 -6.83
N GLY A 460 13.67 -12.61 -6.10
CA GLY A 460 14.80 -11.68 -6.24
C GLY A 460 14.69 -10.37 -5.46
N ILE A 461 13.62 -10.18 -4.68
CA ILE A 461 13.55 -9.06 -3.71
C ILE A 461 14.65 -9.20 -2.64
N PHE A 462 14.92 -10.43 -2.21
CA PHE A 462 15.97 -10.81 -1.27
C PHE A 462 17.06 -11.62 -1.98
N GLN A 463 18.32 -11.38 -1.59
CA GLN A 463 19.48 -12.13 -2.05
C GLN A 463 19.77 -13.35 -1.16
N HIS A 464 19.55 -13.20 0.14
CA HIS A 464 19.94 -14.13 1.21
C HIS A 464 18.71 -14.71 1.94
N VAL A 465 17.54 -14.08 1.80
CA VAL A 465 16.28 -14.60 2.37
C VAL A 465 15.48 -15.34 1.30
N ARG A 466 15.01 -16.55 1.62
CA ARG A 466 14.05 -17.29 0.79
C ARG A 466 12.71 -17.39 1.51
N CYS A 467 11.61 -17.16 0.80
CA CYS A 467 10.29 -17.11 1.41
C CYS A 467 9.39 -18.26 0.92
N PHE A 468 8.71 -18.89 1.86
CA PHE A 468 7.83 -20.04 1.67
C PHE A 468 6.55 -19.86 2.50
N GLY A 469 5.50 -20.55 2.10
CA GLY A 469 4.25 -20.65 2.86
C GLY A 469 4.09 -22.05 3.44
N LEU A 470 3.52 -22.13 4.64
CA LEU A 470 3.05 -23.35 5.27
C LEU A 470 1.55 -23.19 5.49
N LEU A 471 0.76 -23.97 4.77
CA LEU A 471 -0.69 -24.00 4.96
C LEU A 471 -1.00 -25.01 6.06
N GLY A 472 -1.43 -24.53 7.23
CA GLY A 472 -1.64 -25.36 8.42
C GLY A 472 -1.93 -24.58 9.69
N THR A 473 -2.34 -25.30 10.72
CA THR A 473 -2.45 -24.77 12.09
C THR A 473 -1.07 -24.65 12.75
N TYR A 474 -1.00 -24.00 13.91
CA TYR A 474 0.23 -23.97 14.71
C TYR A 474 0.70 -25.37 15.13
N ASP A 475 -0.25 -26.28 15.38
CA ASP A 475 0.06 -27.68 15.71
C ASP A 475 0.66 -28.43 14.51
N ASP A 476 0.09 -28.24 13.31
CA ASP A 476 0.64 -28.81 12.07
C ASP A 476 2.05 -28.27 11.81
N GLY A 477 2.26 -26.95 11.98
CA GLY A 477 3.57 -26.30 11.82
C GLY A 477 4.62 -26.86 12.79
N ARG A 478 4.24 -27.06 14.05
CA ARG A 478 5.11 -27.70 15.05
C ARG A 478 5.47 -29.13 14.64
N GLU A 479 4.48 -29.94 14.25
CA GLU A 479 4.73 -31.33 13.82
C GLU A 479 5.65 -31.38 12.58
N TRP A 480 5.41 -30.49 11.61
CA TRP A 480 6.24 -30.36 10.42
C TRP A 480 7.70 -30.02 10.75
N LEU A 481 7.94 -29.10 11.70
CA LEU A 481 9.29 -28.74 12.14
C LEU A 481 10.04 -29.87 12.87
N GLN A 482 9.33 -30.87 13.40
CA GLN A 482 9.90 -32.01 14.11
C GLN A 482 10.39 -33.14 13.18
N ARG A 483 10.11 -33.05 11.87
CA ARG A 483 10.58 -34.02 10.88
C ARG A 483 12.09 -34.20 10.93
N SER A 484 12.55 -35.44 10.76
CA SER A 484 13.97 -35.81 10.92
C SER A 484 14.90 -35.09 9.96
N ASP A 485 14.43 -34.72 8.76
CA ASP A 485 15.18 -33.98 7.74
C ASP A 485 15.32 -32.47 8.05
N LEU A 486 14.48 -31.93 8.93
CA LEU A 486 14.50 -30.52 9.33
C LEU A 486 15.07 -30.31 10.73
N ARG A 487 15.13 -31.37 11.56
CA ARG A 487 15.47 -31.29 12.98
C ARG A 487 16.83 -30.66 13.26
N SER A 488 17.84 -30.90 12.42
CA SER A 488 19.19 -30.38 12.59
C SER A 488 19.37 -28.91 12.21
N ARG A 489 18.39 -28.30 11.50
CA ARG A 489 18.47 -26.90 11.10
C ARG A 489 18.14 -25.97 12.28
N PRO A 490 18.88 -24.85 12.45
CA PRO A 490 18.50 -23.81 13.40
C PRO A 490 17.11 -23.27 13.07
N LYS A 491 16.33 -22.98 14.10
CA LYS A 491 14.94 -22.51 13.98
C LYS A 491 14.77 -21.28 14.84
N THR A 492 14.10 -20.29 14.28
CA THR A 492 13.68 -19.09 15.02
C THR A 492 12.18 -18.92 14.81
N ILE A 493 11.41 -19.07 15.88
CA ILE A 493 9.95 -19.00 15.83
C ILE A 493 9.51 -17.57 16.13
N LEU A 494 8.72 -16.97 15.26
CA LEU A 494 8.17 -15.62 15.43
C LEU A 494 6.73 -15.72 15.91
N SER A 495 6.44 -15.09 17.06
CA SER A 495 5.07 -14.91 17.56
C SER A 495 4.85 -13.43 17.87
N LEU A 496 4.47 -12.70 16.83
CA LEU A 496 4.31 -11.24 16.87
C LEU A 496 2.85 -10.86 17.16
N GLY A 497 2.61 -9.58 17.46
CA GLY A 497 1.27 -9.01 17.61
C GLY A 497 0.62 -9.30 18.96
N SER A 498 1.38 -9.80 19.94
CA SER A 498 0.84 -10.25 21.23
C SER A 498 -0.17 -11.39 21.09
N THR A 499 -0.05 -12.22 20.05
CA THR A 499 -0.89 -13.40 19.78
C THR A 499 -0.87 -14.40 20.93
N LEU A 500 0.24 -14.57 21.65
CA LEU A 500 0.28 -15.41 22.86
C LEU A 500 -0.72 -14.98 23.93
N GLY A 501 -1.18 -13.72 23.91
CA GLY A 501 -2.22 -13.24 24.80
C GLY A 501 -3.61 -13.79 24.52
N SER A 502 -3.87 -14.41 23.36
CA SER A 502 -5.14 -15.08 23.10
C SER A 502 -5.26 -16.43 23.80
N PHE A 503 -4.14 -17.03 24.19
CA PHE A 503 -4.11 -18.32 24.88
C PHE A 503 -4.55 -18.15 26.33
N PRO A 504 -5.25 -19.12 26.91
CA PRO A 504 -5.37 -19.21 28.36
C PRO A 504 -3.97 -19.13 29.00
N ARG A 505 -3.84 -18.37 30.09
CA ARG A 505 -2.53 -18.14 30.77
C ARG A 505 -1.74 -19.42 31.06
N ALA A 506 -2.43 -20.52 31.35
CA ALA A 506 -1.79 -21.79 31.65
C ALA A 506 -1.17 -22.46 30.40
N ASP A 507 -1.72 -22.18 29.22
CA ASP A 507 -1.44 -22.89 27.98
C ASP A 507 -0.33 -22.22 27.17
N ALA A 508 -0.16 -20.89 27.27
CA ALA A 508 0.87 -20.15 26.55
C ALA A 508 2.30 -20.69 26.80
N ALA A 509 2.62 -21.02 28.04
CA ALA A 509 3.93 -21.60 28.39
C ALA A 509 4.11 -23.01 27.80
N ALA A 510 3.06 -23.84 27.85
CA ALA A 510 3.07 -25.18 27.28
C ALA A 510 3.19 -25.15 25.75
N PHE A 511 2.54 -24.17 25.11
CA PHE A 511 2.65 -23.92 23.67
C PHE A 511 4.10 -23.61 23.29
N LEU A 512 4.75 -22.65 23.95
CA LEU A 512 6.16 -22.33 23.71
C LEU A 512 7.08 -23.55 23.95
N ALA A 513 6.90 -24.23 25.09
CA ALA A 513 7.67 -25.42 25.44
C ALA A 513 7.50 -26.55 24.40
N SER A 514 6.35 -26.63 23.72
CA SER A 514 6.09 -27.68 22.73
C SER A 514 7.00 -27.61 21.48
N PHE A 515 7.59 -26.45 21.20
CA PHE A 515 8.59 -26.30 20.13
C PHE A 515 10.00 -26.72 20.57
N VAL A 516 10.28 -26.75 21.88
CA VAL A 516 11.58 -27.12 22.43
C VAL A 516 11.71 -28.65 22.44
N HIS A 517 12.82 -29.16 21.93
CA HIS A 517 13.10 -30.60 21.96
C HIS A 517 13.60 -31.02 23.36
N ALA A 518 13.06 -32.12 23.88
CA ALA A 518 13.48 -32.66 25.18
C ALA A 518 14.92 -33.23 25.20
N ASP A 519 15.54 -33.44 24.03
CA ASP A 519 16.88 -34.02 23.90
C ASP A 519 17.78 -33.08 23.07
N ALA A 520 18.62 -32.31 23.76
CA ALA A 520 19.59 -31.38 23.17
C ALA A 520 20.65 -32.09 22.29
N SER A 521 20.77 -33.42 22.36
CA SER A 521 21.69 -34.20 21.52
C SER A 521 21.15 -34.49 20.11
N GLN A 522 19.88 -34.18 19.84
CA GLN A 522 19.20 -34.53 18.58
C GLN A 522 18.95 -33.35 17.61
N GLY A 523 19.41 -32.14 17.92
CA GLY A 523 19.28 -30.97 17.04
C GLY A 523 19.61 -29.65 17.73
N SER A 524 19.53 -28.55 16.98
CA SER A 524 19.61 -27.19 17.54
C SER A 524 18.30 -26.81 18.22
N SER A 525 18.36 -26.38 19.48
CA SER A 525 17.20 -25.77 20.15
C SER A 525 16.68 -24.54 19.38
N PRO A 526 15.35 -24.35 19.30
CA PRO A 526 14.80 -23.16 18.67
C PRO A 526 15.04 -21.91 19.52
N SER A 527 15.22 -20.77 18.85
CA SER A 527 15.03 -19.46 19.46
C SER A 527 13.65 -18.91 19.14
N PHE A 528 13.23 -17.88 19.89
CA PHE A 528 11.95 -17.22 19.69
C PHE A 528 12.13 -15.72 19.63
N LEU A 529 11.40 -15.05 18.73
CA LEU A 529 11.15 -13.62 18.82
C LEU A 529 9.65 -13.43 19.06
N ILE A 530 9.32 -12.93 20.24
CA ILE A 530 7.92 -12.76 20.64
C ILE A 530 7.59 -11.29 20.90
N GLY A 531 6.43 -10.85 20.44
CA GLY A 531 5.84 -9.56 20.79
C GLY A 531 4.82 -9.76 21.89
N LEU A 532 4.91 -8.99 22.98
CA LEU A 532 3.97 -9.05 24.11
C LEU A 532 3.55 -7.64 24.53
N ASP A 533 2.24 -7.44 24.61
CA ASP A 533 1.66 -6.21 25.16
C ASP A 533 1.59 -6.28 26.68
N GLY A 534 2.34 -5.43 27.37
CA GLY A 534 2.38 -5.34 28.83
C GLY A 534 1.46 -4.30 29.44
N CYS A 535 0.69 -3.56 28.65
CA CYS A 535 -0.13 -2.47 29.16
C CYS A 535 -1.23 -2.96 30.13
N LYS A 536 -1.23 -2.44 31.37
CA LYS A 536 -2.25 -2.72 32.40
C LYS A 536 -3.21 -1.56 32.62
N GLU A 537 -3.17 -0.53 31.79
CA GLU A 537 -4.05 0.63 31.90
C GLU A 537 -5.43 0.32 31.29
N PRO A 538 -6.50 0.17 32.09
CA PRO A 538 -7.77 -0.35 31.58
C PRO A 538 -8.39 0.52 30.50
N ALA A 539 -8.32 1.84 30.64
CA ALA A 539 -8.93 2.79 29.69
C ALA A 539 -8.26 2.71 28.32
N ARG A 540 -6.92 2.64 28.29
CA ARG A 540 -6.14 2.52 27.06
C ARG A 540 -6.39 1.18 26.37
N VAL A 541 -6.37 0.08 27.13
CA VAL A 541 -6.64 -1.24 26.58
C VAL A 541 -8.08 -1.31 26.06
N LEU A 542 -9.08 -0.84 26.82
CA LEU A 542 -10.47 -0.82 26.37
C LEU A 542 -10.65 -0.02 25.08
N ALA A 543 -10.03 1.16 24.96
CA ALA A 543 -10.10 1.97 23.75
C ALA A 543 -9.54 1.25 22.53
N ALA A 544 -8.48 0.45 22.68
CA ALA A 544 -7.88 -0.29 21.57
C ALA A 544 -8.83 -1.33 20.96
N TYR A 545 -9.67 -1.98 21.77
CA TYR A 545 -10.60 -3.03 21.31
C TYR A 545 -12.05 -2.55 21.18
N ASN A 546 -12.32 -1.28 21.45
CA ASN A 546 -13.64 -0.65 21.30
C ASN A 546 -13.45 0.67 20.54
N ASP A 547 -12.93 0.56 19.32
CA ASP A 547 -12.67 1.70 18.46
C ASP A 547 -13.98 2.41 18.07
N PRO A 548 -13.97 3.75 17.96
CA PRO A 548 -15.18 4.52 17.67
C PRO A 548 -15.73 4.28 16.25
N GLU A 549 -14.88 3.83 15.32
CA GLU A 549 -15.27 3.49 13.95
C GLU A 549 -16.01 2.14 13.85
N GLY A 550 -16.00 1.34 14.92
CA GLY A 550 -16.64 0.03 15.02
C GLY A 550 -15.98 -1.06 14.18
N VAL A 551 -14.72 -0.92 13.79
CA VAL A 551 -13.98 -1.93 13.00
C VAL A 551 -13.73 -3.21 13.81
N ASN A 552 -13.36 -3.10 15.09
CA ASN A 552 -13.18 -4.26 15.96
C ASN A 552 -14.52 -4.95 16.24
N ARG A 553 -15.58 -4.16 16.50
CA ARG A 553 -16.93 -4.71 16.69
C ARG A 553 -17.38 -5.53 15.47
N ARG A 554 -17.08 -5.07 14.26
CA ARG A 554 -17.37 -5.78 13.01
C ARG A 554 -16.58 -7.08 12.90
N PHE A 555 -15.27 -7.02 13.16
CA PHE A 555 -14.41 -8.20 13.20
C PHE A 555 -14.93 -9.27 14.17
N ILE A 556 -15.23 -8.90 15.41
CA ILE A 556 -15.74 -9.87 16.39
C ILE A 556 -17.10 -10.40 15.98
N LYS A 557 -18.02 -9.53 15.53
CA LYS A 557 -19.37 -9.95 15.14
C LYS A 557 -19.40 -10.90 13.95
N HIS A 558 -18.40 -10.86 13.06
CA HIS A 558 -18.20 -11.83 11.99
C HIS A 558 -18.14 -13.28 12.49
N GLY A 559 -17.60 -13.52 13.69
CA GLY A 559 -17.54 -14.87 14.26
C GLY A 559 -18.91 -15.53 14.46
N LEU A 560 -19.97 -14.75 14.69
CA LEU A 560 -21.34 -15.28 14.76
C LEU A 560 -21.90 -15.63 13.38
N ASP A 561 -21.54 -14.85 12.36
CA ASP A 561 -21.92 -15.12 10.97
C ASP A 561 -21.23 -16.42 10.50
N ARG A 562 -19.93 -16.53 10.77
CA ARG A 562 -19.16 -17.76 10.50
C ARG A 562 -19.69 -18.98 11.26
N ALA A 563 -20.18 -18.79 12.49
CA ALA A 563 -20.82 -19.86 13.24
C ALA A 563 -22.10 -20.36 12.54
N ASN A 564 -22.94 -19.45 12.01
CA ASN A 564 -24.14 -19.83 11.27
C ASN A 564 -23.79 -20.64 10.01
N GLU A 565 -22.75 -20.24 9.29
CA GLU A 565 -22.27 -20.96 8.10
C GLU A 565 -21.83 -22.39 8.45
N ILE A 566 -21.01 -22.55 9.49
CA ILE A 566 -20.49 -23.87 9.91
C ILE A 566 -21.61 -24.77 10.46
N LEU A 567 -22.62 -24.20 11.11
CA LEU A 567 -23.80 -24.94 11.59
C LEU A 567 -24.81 -25.26 10.48
N GLU A 568 -24.67 -24.64 9.31
CA GLU A 568 -25.59 -24.75 8.17
C GLU A 568 -27.03 -24.31 8.48
N HIS A 569 -27.21 -23.46 9.50
CA HIS A 569 -28.49 -22.83 9.82
C HIS A 569 -28.27 -21.52 10.60
N GLU A 570 -29.27 -20.64 10.63
CA GLU A 570 -29.22 -19.42 11.43
C GLU A 570 -29.41 -19.77 12.92
N ALA A 571 -28.31 -19.91 13.65
CA ALA A 571 -28.29 -20.07 15.10
C ALA A 571 -28.24 -18.70 15.83
N PHE A 572 -27.66 -17.70 15.17
CA PHE A 572 -27.43 -16.36 15.68
C PHE A 572 -28.00 -15.32 14.70
N ALA A 573 -29.15 -14.74 15.02
CA ALA A 573 -29.68 -13.57 14.31
C ALA A 573 -28.82 -12.34 14.66
N LEU A 574 -27.95 -11.91 13.76
CA LEU A 574 -26.89 -10.93 14.05
C LEU A 574 -27.41 -9.63 14.66
N ASP A 575 -28.57 -9.12 14.27
CA ASP A 575 -29.18 -7.90 14.81
C ASP A 575 -29.61 -8.01 16.28
N ARG A 576 -29.76 -9.23 16.80
CA ARG A 576 -30.10 -9.52 18.20
C ARG A 576 -28.90 -9.83 19.09
N TRP A 577 -27.68 -9.71 18.55
CA TRP A 577 -26.44 -9.90 19.29
C TRP A 577 -25.53 -8.67 19.18
N ASP A 578 -25.01 -8.24 20.33
CA ASP A 578 -24.02 -7.17 20.42
C ASP A 578 -22.66 -7.69 20.89
N VAL A 579 -21.62 -6.89 20.72
CA VAL A 579 -20.26 -7.19 21.17
C VAL A 579 -19.90 -6.23 22.30
N VAL A 580 -19.49 -6.77 23.44
CA VAL A 580 -19.07 -5.98 24.60
C VAL A 580 -17.67 -6.39 25.02
N GLY A 581 -16.75 -5.42 25.01
CA GLY A 581 -15.41 -5.55 25.60
C GLY A 581 -15.38 -5.13 27.08
N GLN A 582 -14.60 -5.83 27.89
CA GLN A 582 -14.37 -5.47 29.28
C GLN A 582 -12.92 -5.73 29.70
N TRP A 583 -12.42 -4.92 30.64
CA TRP A 583 -11.16 -5.19 31.31
C TRP A 583 -11.38 -6.11 32.51
N ASN A 584 -10.63 -7.21 32.53
CA ASN A 584 -10.61 -8.17 33.62
C ASN A 584 -9.32 -7.97 34.44
N ALA A 585 -9.44 -7.26 35.56
CA ALA A 585 -8.30 -6.91 36.40
C ALA A 585 -7.66 -8.12 37.10
N GLU A 586 -8.44 -9.17 37.39
CA GLU A 586 -7.95 -10.39 38.04
C GLU A 586 -7.02 -11.18 37.10
N ASN A 587 -7.41 -11.27 35.83
CA ASN A 587 -6.63 -11.99 34.80
C ASN A 587 -5.63 -11.09 34.05
N GLY A 588 -5.71 -9.77 34.26
CA GLY A 588 -4.98 -8.77 33.49
C GLY A 588 -5.23 -8.90 31.99
N SER A 589 -6.50 -9.00 31.59
CA SER A 589 -6.89 -9.25 30.20
C SER A 589 -8.01 -8.35 29.73
N HIS A 590 -8.08 -8.15 28.41
CA HIS A 590 -9.28 -7.69 27.74
C HIS A 590 -10.11 -8.89 27.29
N ASP A 591 -11.39 -8.92 27.67
CA ASP A 591 -12.31 -10.01 27.36
C ASP A 591 -13.46 -9.46 26.51
N GLN A 592 -13.75 -10.10 25.37
CA GLN A 592 -14.87 -9.71 24.49
C GLN A 592 -15.95 -10.77 24.51
N PHE A 593 -17.21 -10.32 24.52
CA PHE A 593 -18.37 -11.18 24.62
C PHE A 593 -19.40 -10.85 23.55
N TYR A 594 -20.02 -11.88 22.99
CA TYR A 594 -21.32 -11.77 22.35
C TYR A 594 -22.38 -11.68 23.45
N VAL A 595 -23.28 -10.70 23.35
CA VAL A 595 -24.34 -10.47 24.34
C VAL A 595 -25.69 -10.40 23.62
N SER A 596 -26.64 -11.26 24.01
CA SER A 596 -27.98 -11.23 23.44
C SER A 596 -28.75 -9.97 23.87
N THR A 597 -29.41 -9.29 22.93
CA THR A 597 -30.22 -8.10 23.21
C THR A 597 -31.65 -8.45 23.63
N GLY A 598 -32.08 -9.69 23.41
CA GLY A 598 -33.39 -10.22 23.77
C GLY A 598 -33.34 -11.70 24.13
N GLU A 599 -34.51 -12.30 24.35
CA GLU A 599 -34.62 -13.76 24.46
C GLU A 599 -34.33 -14.40 23.09
N GLU A 600 -33.44 -15.39 23.09
CA GLU A 600 -33.02 -16.15 21.90
C GLU A 600 -33.27 -17.64 22.10
N GLU A 601 -33.27 -18.40 21.01
CA GLU A 601 -33.30 -19.86 21.04
C GLU A 601 -31.97 -20.42 20.55
N LEU A 602 -31.22 -21.09 21.43
CA LEU A 602 -29.96 -21.75 21.12
C LEU A 602 -30.08 -23.25 21.38
N ALA A 603 -29.71 -24.07 20.39
CA ALA A 603 -29.81 -25.54 20.47
C ALA A 603 -31.16 -26.05 21.04
N ASN A 604 -32.28 -25.48 20.56
CA ASN A 604 -33.65 -25.77 21.01
C ASN A 604 -33.93 -25.45 22.50
N LYS A 605 -33.16 -24.56 23.11
CA LYS A 605 -33.38 -24.04 24.46
C LYS A 605 -33.48 -22.51 24.43
N ARG A 606 -34.43 -21.97 25.18
CA ARG A 606 -34.55 -20.52 25.34
C ARG A 606 -33.46 -20.00 26.29
N VAL A 607 -32.71 -19.01 25.83
CA VAL A 607 -31.75 -18.25 26.63
C VAL A 607 -32.28 -16.85 26.87
N GLN A 608 -31.98 -16.28 28.04
CA GLN A 608 -32.51 -14.99 28.47
C GLN A 608 -31.76 -13.83 27.80
N ALA A 609 -32.38 -12.65 27.77
CA ALA A 609 -31.70 -11.42 27.36
C ALA A 609 -30.47 -11.16 28.24
N GLY A 610 -29.38 -10.70 27.64
CA GLY A 610 -28.11 -10.48 28.32
C GLY A 610 -27.27 -11.77 28.50
N THR A 611 -27.64 -12.87 27.85
CA THR A 611 -26.79 -14.08 27.83
C THR A 611 -25.45 -13.74 27.19
N ARG A 612 -24.35 -14.11 27.86
CA ARG A 612 -22.99 -13.78 27.44
C ARG A 612 -22.24 -15.02 26.97
N ILE A 613 -21.65 -14.94 25.79
CA ILE A 613 -20.75 -15.96 25.25
C ILE A 613 -19.42 -15.27 24.99
N ARG A 614 -18.33 -15.76 25.57
CA ARG A 614 -17.01 -15.18 25.35
C ARG A 614 -16.60 -15.42 23.89
N ALA A 615 -16.26 -14.34 23.19
CA ALA A 615 -15.75 -14.38 21.84
C ALA A 615 -14.24 -14.65 21.86
N VAL A 616 -13.48 -13.73 22.46
CA VAL A 616 -12.02 -13.80 22.55
C VAL A 616 -11.53 -13.17 23.85
N GLN A 617 -10.28 -13.47 24.19
CA GLN A 617 -9.56 -12.91 25.32
C GLN A 617 -8.19 -12.43 24.84
N SER A 618 -7.65 -11.39 25.48
CA SER A 618 -6.29 -10.90 25.23
C SER A 618 -5.62 -10.53 26.54
N HIS A 619 -4.79 -11.45 27.05
CA HIS A 619 -3.95 -11.25 28.22
C HIS A 619 -2.81 -10.28 27.95
N LYS A 620 -2.52 -9.44 28.94
CA LYS A 620 -1.42 -8.46 28.91
C LYS A 620 -0.30 -8.94 29.83
N TYR A 621 0.96 -8.84 29.42
CA TYR A 621 2.12 -9.43 30.11
C TYR A 621 3.08 -8.35 30.61
N ASP A 622 2.90 -7.93 31.86
CA ASP A 622 3.87 -7.10 32.55
C ASP A 622 5.17 -7.87 32.89
N GLY A 623 6.08 -7.27 33.64
CA GLY A 623 7.38 -7.88 33.97
C GLY A 623 7.25 -9.23 34.68
N ASP A 624 6.39 -9.32 35.70
CA ASP A 624 6.21 -10.54 36.49
C ASP A 624 5.53 -11.65 35.67
N ASP A 625 4.52 -11.28 34.88
CA ASP A 625 3.83 -12.18 33.96
C ASP A 625 4.79 -12.81 32.94
N ARG A 626 5.73 -12.01 32.39
CA ARG A 626 6.73 -12.48 31.42
C ARG A 626 7.71 -13.46 32.06
N MET A 627 8.25 -13.13 33.23
CA MET A 627 9.16 -14.03 33.95
C MET A 627 8.49 -15.37 34.27
N ALA A 628 7.21 -15.35 34.67
CA ALA A 628 6.44 -16.57 34.91
C ALA A 628 6.19 -17.38 33.62
N LEU A 629 5.91 -16.69 32.50
CA LEU A 629 5.73 -17.33 31.19
C LEU A 629 7.00 -18.07 30.75
N PHE A 630 8.16 -17.41 30.79
CA PHE A 630 9.42 -18.01 30.31
C PHE A 630 9.90 -19.11 31.23
N GLY A 631 9.85 -18.89 32.55
CA GLY A 631 10.24 -19.90 33.54
C GLY A 631 9.42 -21.18 33.44
N ARG A 632 8.10 -21.08 33.16
CA ARG A 632 7.24 -22.26 32.94
C ARG A 632 7.44 -22.89 31.57
N ALA A 633 7.84 -22.12 30.57
CA ALA A 633 8.16 -22.62 29.23
C ALA A 633 9.56 -23.29 29.17
N GLY A 634 10.41 -23.07 30.18
CA GLY A 634 11.80 -23.51 30.15
C GLY A 634 12.63 -22.69 29.17
N LEU A 635 12.36 -21.39 29.07
CA LEU A 635 13.06 -20.45 28.20
C LEU A 635 13.73 -19.34 29.02
N GLU A 636 14.83 -18.83 28.51
CA GLU A 636 15.57 -17.69 29.05
C GLU A 636 15.47 -16.48 28.12
N GLU A 637 15.35 -15.29 28.71
CA GLU A 637 15.38 -14.02 27.98
C GLU A 637 16.84 -13.68 27.60
N VAL A 638 17.12 -13.62 26.31
CA VAL A 638 18.45 -13.27 25.76
C VAL A 638 18.57 -11.77 25.59
N ASP A 639 17.54 -11.13 25.06
CA ASP A 639 17.49 -9.69 24.82
C ASP A 639 16.04 -9.19 24.79
N ALA A 640 15.84 -7.90 25.06
CA ALA A 640 14.53 -7.29 25.18
C ALA A 640 14.52 -5.83 24.72
N TRP A 641 13.50 -5.48 23.94
CA TRP A 641 13.26 -4.12 23.47
C TRP A 641 11.87 -3.68 23.87
N ALA A 642 11.76 -2.52 24.51
CA ALA A 642 10.51 -2.02 25.05
C ALA A 642 10.14 -0.66 24.46
N SER A 643 8.86 -0.46 24.17
CA SER A 643 8.32 0.86 23.84
C SER A 643 8.01 1.64 25.12
N GLY A 644 7.81 2.96 24.99
CA GLY A 644 7.39 3.81 26.12
C GLY A 644 6.03 3.44 26.71
N SER A 645 5.28 2.58 26.02
CA SER A 645 3.93 2.13 26.36
C SER A 645 3.85 0.70 26.93
N GLN A 646 4.99 0.11 27.30
CA GLN A 646 5.07 -1.25 27.84
C GLN A 646 4.73 -2.35 26.82
N TYR A 647 4.89 -2.09 25.51
CA TYR A 647 4.96 -3.16 24.52
C TYR A 647 6.41 -3.68 24.46
N HIS A 648 6.58 -4.99 24.33
CA HIS A 648 7.89 -5.63 24.36
C HIS A 648 8.10 -6.55 23.16
N LEU A 649 9.26 -6.44 22.51
CA LEU A 649 9.85 -7.49 21.67
C LEU A 649 10.91 -8.21 22.50
N LEU A 650 10.87 -9.53 22.51
CA LEU A 650 11.70 -10.36 23.40
C LEU A 650 12.32 -11.48 22.58
N PHE A 651 13.65 -11.60 22.65
CA PHE A 651 14.37 -12.71 22.06
C PHE A 651 14.65 -13.75 23.14
N LEU A 652 14.17 -14.98 22.94
CA LEU A 652 14.27 -16.07 23.90
C LEU A 652 15.05 -17.25 23.33
N SER A 653 15.70 -18.01 24.21
CA SER A 653 16.33 -19.30 23.91
C SER A 653 16.03 -20.33 24.99
N SER A 654 16.01 -21.61 24.65
CA SER A 654 15.88 -22.72 25.63
C SER A 654 17.19 -23.08 26.30
#